data_AF-A0A194S8Q9-F1
#
_entry.id   AF-A0A194S8Q9-F1
#
_cell.length_a   1.000
_cell.length_b   1.000
_cell.length_c   1.000
_cell.angle_alpha   90.00
_cell.angle_beta   90.00
_cell.angle_gamma   90.00
#
_symmetry.space_group_name_H-M   'P 1'
#
loop_
_entity.id
_entity.type
_entity.pdbx_description
1 polymer ?
#
loop_
_entity_poly.entity_id
_entity_poly.type
_entity_poly.pdbx_seq_one_letter_code
_entity_poly.pdbx_strand_id
1 'polypeptide(L)'
;MSDRHRSHSNGGYSFSNHHPSHDNRASSPPRYPPPSGGPARPPPPPPAGQHYGAPPGHSNGGYSHGYGGGGGSSRDGQGGPPQQQQYGGGGQYGHAQHGGYDRGSQGGHGGGGGGGWGAQRGGHHGGGGGGGGHNGGGSLSGGPSGGHNGGYGGGGRGGRGGPGGGRGGYGGGGRGGSGGGGGGGGRNGRALPPVFVPLPNAVPALPAKQTGALVPEPVARRAYGSAGGAVKLVTNTFDLKLSDNQTTWYKYEIVITVNARPRADGSVPPPRGPPPKSVLRAVWSSLEENEKAGRSNYLDGVQPAYDGRNALYTSRTLKMDKGRIWIPKYAAPDRPGQTFTIVIHNGVNIPLVSVRSYFTGGPGATYNVGELSEAMQALNVVIGHKPASLFYATRTAFFVGDEAATSLNMLGVEKKSVTVAPDFVELWRGYFESVRACAGGLLMNLNTTSTAFYKAGDLSAFLRGFFLAKGSREPPGFPRVGSLAGSDLIKVNRLLQKLIVVADRGSTVPALKIKIRGAGIVNKAPRDHLFETENGPLSVEQYFADKFKVRLRNPDWPLVEVKPGALYPLELVRLVEGNKYAKRLSPQEQNLASSFQTLVPAEKFGAIMAARKNIVARVSEPFMTIFGLSLDPDPKETVGRILPPPRIEYKAGPDRSRFTSVTPVDSAWMMQFAQGSFAQTFVASGKLSSIMVIVESERDRRAAVTFFEELLPKMRALGIDLSGFPNLRQGVLDRVVLVRNRRTVADEVLRAMNEGDEIFGRCPDLIVWVFTQANSEDYPSFKYECTRRGIASQALQSKLIAKLSVQVAVNVAMKLNSKLHGYAFRLERNTLGGWIETHAPMLFGIDLSHEIDKPSVAAMVASMHGAAIVMEETCSIQGLAEPPQGNPLGRARKQEIVVDTCKMATASRPLASAGAAKSLLVFRDGVSESEFQSVLSYEVPAFKEACRIIKADKELESVLEKARGQGGKEELRAWNPKIVFVAALKRHSIRAFVPNASDPRNTSNILPGTVLDRDVVDPHAADFYAASHSALIGTTRATRYTCLVDEVGMSPDELQATVHALSHSFQRCNRAVSVVAPVFYADLIAAQVRSWIIGDSSDAGSSTGTAAAASASTRRADLVGAQQILASTENGRDAPWFSLSSPVLPASPPCREPSPPSSSVPPLALVFRP
;
A
#
# COMPACT_ATOMS: atom_id res chain seq x y z
N MET A 1 9.94 -56.28 38.29
CA MET A 1 8.58 -56.80 38.55
C MET A 1 7.88 -56.85 37.20
N SER A 2 7.68 -58.00 36.52
CA SER A 2 6.98 -59.26 36.89
C SER A 2 5.45 -59.13 36.72
N ASP A 3 4.74 -60.01 35.98
CA ASP A 3 5.18 -61.09 35.07
C ASP A 3 4.04 -61.53 34.09
N ARG A 4 4.32 -62.52 33.22
CA ARG A 4 3.47 -63.36 32.30
C ARG A 4 1.92 -63.32 32.44
N HIS A 5 1.11 -63.55 31.38
CA HIS A 5 0.93 -64.81 30.61
C HIS A 5 0.21 -64.55 29.24
N ARG A 6 0.60 -65.15 28.09
CA ARG A 6 0.21 -66.47 27.49
C ARG A 6 -1.29 -66.60 27.09
N SER A 7 -1.70 -67.23 25.97
CA SER A 7 -0.95 -67.91 24.87
C SER A 7 -1.80 -68.43 23.68
N HIS A 8 -1.20 -68.49 22.47
CA HIS A 8 -1.43 -69.44 21.33
C HIS A 8 -2.81 -69.46 20.63
N SER A 9 -2.96 -69.84 19.34
CA SER A 9 -2.31 -70.95 18.58
C SER A 9 -2.15 -70.71 17.05
N ASN A 10 -1.53 -71.68 16.34
CA ASN A 10 -1.18 -71.66 14.91
C ASN A 10 -2.12 -72.49 14.02
N GLY A 11 -2.10 -72.22 12.70
CA GLY A 11 -2.59 -73.10 11.63
C GLY A 11 -1.96 -72.71 10.27
N GLY A 12 -1.81 -73.64 9.31
CA GLY A 12 -1.13 -73.38 8.02
C GLY A 12 -1.26 -74.53 7.00
N TYR A 13 -0.46 -74.48 5.92
CA TYR A 13 -0.49 -75.35 4.70
C TYR A 13 -1.68 -75.10 3.75
N SER A 14 -1.64 -75.29 2.42
CA SER A 14 -0.51 -75.45 1.44
C SER A 14 -1.00 -75.37 -0.03
N PHE A 15 -0.09 -74.99 -0.95
CA PHE A 15 -0.03 -75.24 -2.42
C PHE A 15 -1.27 -75.72 -3.22
N SER A 16 -1.56 -75.06 -4.36
CA SER A 16 -1.23 -75.58 -5.72
C SER A 16 -1.84 -74.74 -6.87
N ASN A 17 -1.32 -74.90 -8.10
CA ASN A 17 -1.84 -74.28 -9.34
C ASN A 17 -2.92 -75.14 -9.99
N HIS A 18 -3.87 -74.55 -10.75
CA HIS A 18 -4.23 -74.99 -12.11
C HIS A 18 -5.06 -73.95 -12.90
N HIS A 19 -4.72 -73.79 -14.18
CA HIS A 19 -5.61 -73.39 -15.30
C HIS A 19 -5.98 -74.71 -16.05
N PRO A 20 -6.83 -74.77 -17.11
CA PRO A 20 -7.11 -73.75 -18.14
C PRO A 20 -8.58 -73.70 -18.66
N SER A 21 -8.81 -73.04 -19.82
CA SER A 21 -9.81 -73.38 -20.88
C SER A 21 -11.33 -73.20 -20.59
N HIS A 22 -12.22 -72.95 -21.57
CA HIS A 22 -12.09 -72.59 -23.01
C HIS A 22 -13.39 -71.91 -23.52
N ASP A 23 -13.28 -71.08 -24.58
CA ASP A 23 -14.23 -70.95 -25.73
C ASP A 23 -15.65 -70.32 -25.60
N ASN A 24 -16.21 -69.65 -26.64
CA ASN A 24 -15.66 -69.04 -27.87
C ASN A 24 -16.65 -68.08 -28.61
N ARG A 25 -16.16 -67.42 -29.68
CA ARG A 25 -16.85 -66.87 -30.89
C ARG A 25 -17.72 -65.60 -30.71
N ALA A 26 -17.84 -64.70 -31.70
CA ALA A 26 -17.07 -64.38 -32.94
C ALA A 26 -17.52 -62.95 -33.41
N SER A 27 -16.98 -62.24 -34.41
CA SER A 27 -16.13 -62.57 -35.58
C SER A 27 -15.25 -61.35 -36.01
N SER A 28 -14.38 -61.49 -37.03
CA SER A 28 -13.35 -60.47 -37.39
C SER A 28 -13.16 -60.23 -38.93
N PRO A 29 -11.94 -60.13 -39.52
CA PRO A 29 -11.26 -58.88 -39.92
C PRO A 29 -10.88 -58.77 -41.43
N PRO A 30 -10.14 -57.72 -41.86
CA PRO A 30 -8.70 -57.82 -42.29
C PRO A 30 -7.87 -56.54 -41.94
N ARG A 31 -6.55 -56.31 -42.22
CA ARG A 31 -5.26 -57.04 -42.47
C ARG A 31 -4.11 -56.01 -42.19
N TYR A 32 -3.02 -56.29 -41.45
CA TYR A 32 -1.76 -57.05 -41.69
C TYR A 32 -0.71 -56.41 -42.67
N PRO A 33 0.65 -56.51 -42.48
CA PRO A 33 1.47 -56.23 -41.26
C PRO A 33 2.89 -55.56 -41.58
N PRO A 34 4.11 -55.87 -41.00
CA PRO A 34 5.19 -54.88 -40.75
C PRO A 34 6.57 -55.21 -41.42
N PRO A 35 7.74 -54.63 -41.02
CA PRO A 35 8.61 -55.27 -39.99
C PRO A 35 9.56 -54.31 -39.17
N SER A 36 10.54 -54.91 -38.47
CA SER A 36 11.49 -54.37 -37.45
C SER A 36 12.81 -53.75 -37.96
N GLY A 37 13.56 -53.03 -37.09
CA GLY A 37 14.98 -52.67 -37.32
C GLY A 37 15.75 -52.18 -36.08
N GLY A 38 17.05 -52.55 -35.98
CA GLY A 38 17.98 -52.22 -34.86
C GLY A 38 19.14 -51.25 -35.22
N PRO A 39 20.16 -51.07 -34.34
CA PRO A 39 20.97 -49.83 -34.28
C PRO A 39 22.36 -49.83 -34.96
N ALA A 40 22.90 -48.64 -35.26
CA ALA A 40 24.30 -48.40 -35.66
C ALA A 40 24.82 -46.97 -35.33
N ARG A 41 26.16 -46.76 -35.39
CA ARG A 41 26.91 -45.46 -35.27
C ARG A 41 27.88 -45.30 -36.49
N PRO A 42 29.00 -44.56 -36.42
CA PRO A 42 29.23 -43.16 -36.83
C PRO A 42 30.16 -43.02 -38.08
N PRO A 43 30.57 -41.80 -38.53
CA PRO A 43 31.90 -41.24 -38.16
C PRO A 43 31.98 -39.67 -38.10
N PRO A 44 33.15 -39.03 -37.83
CA PRO A 44 33.25 -37.59 -37.47
C PRO A 44 34.03 -36.63 -38.45
N PRO A 45 35.11 -35.84 -38.13
CA PRO A 45 35.26 -34.41 -38.52
C PRO A 45 36.52 -34.17 -39.44
N PRO A 46 37.29 -33.02 -39.56
CA PRO A 46 37.82 -32.10 -38.52
C PRO A 46 37.72 -30.52 -38.77
N PRO A 47 38.74 -29.64 -39.11
CA PRO A 47 38.94 -28.41 -38.30
C PRO A 47 39.51 -27.06 -38.92
N ALA A 48 39.50 -26.00 -38.08
CA ALA A 48 40.55 -24.97 -37.79
C ALA A 48 41.04 -23.86 -38.78
N GLY A 49 41.58 -22.77 -38.18
CA GLY A 49 42.28 -21.60 -38.78
C GLY A 49 41.64 -20.25 -38.35
N GLN A 50 42.08 -19.47 -37.35
CA GLN A 50 43.39 -18.79 -37.10
C GLN A 50 43.91 -17.89 -38.24
N HIS A 51 43.76 -16.56 -38.16
CA HIS A 51 44.80 -15.62 -37.70
C HIS A 51 44.47 -14.11 -37.82
N TYR A 52 45.41 -13.30 -37.31
CA TYR A 52 45.56 -11.84 -37.19
C TYR A 52 44.94 -10.88 -38.24
N GLY A 53 44.67 -9.64 -37.80
CA GLY A 53 44.52 -8.47 -38.68
C GLY A 53 43.99 -7.21 -37.97
N ALA A 54 44.84 -6.20 -37.76
CA ALA A 54 44.47 -4.86 -37.29
C ALA A 54 44.62 -3.82 -38.44
N PRO A 55 43.96 -2.65 -38.40
CA PRO A 55 43.82 -1.76 -39.56
C PRO A 55 45.03 -0.83 -39.76
N PRO A 56 45.13 -0.15 -40.92
CA PRO A 56 44.67 1.25 -40.99
C PRO A 56 44.03 1.67 -42.33
N GLY A 57 43.47 2.88 -42.41
CA GLY A 57 43.06 3.50 -43.68
C GLY A 57 42.22 4.77 -43.53
N HIS A 58 42.79 5.96 -43.75
CA HIS A 58 42.09 7.25 -43.72
C HIS A 58 41.59 7.69 -45.11
N SER A 59 40.34 8.16 -45.20
CA SER A 59 39.91 9.37 -45.94
C SER A 59 38.41 9.59 -45.69
N ASN A 60 37.95 10.75 -45.20
CA ASN A 60 37.76 12.03 -45.90
C ASN A 60 36.83 11.95 -47.13
N GLY A 61 35.62 12.48 -46.98
CA GLY A 61 34.60 12.60 -48.02
C GLY A 61 33.31 13.16 -47.43
N GLY A 62 33.17 14.48 -47.38
CA GLY A 62 32.04 15.18 -46.76
C GLY A 62 31.07 15.81 -47.76
N TYR A 63 29.96 16.33 -47.23
CA TYR A 63 29.08 17.35 -47.82
C TYR A 63 28.36 17.05 -49.15
N SER A 64 27.13 16.56 -49.00
CA SER A 64 25.88 17.21 -49.47
C SER A 64 25.70 17.69 -50.92
N HIS A 65 24.61 17.22 -51.55
CA HIS A 65 23.78 17.90 -52.57
C HIS A 65 24.52 18.61 -53.74
N GLY A 66 24.61 18.04 -54.95
CA GLY A 66 23.51 17.43 -55.69
C GLY A 66 23.06 18.33 -56.86
N TYR A 67 23.47 17.96 -58.07
CA TYR A 67 22.83 18.27 -59.36
C TYR A 67 22.62 16.90 -60.04
N GLY A 68 21.50 16.61 -60.72
CA GLY A 68 21.13 17.13 -62.04
C GLY A 68 21.56 16.10 -63.11
N GLY A 69 20.77 15.76 -64.13
CA GLY A 69 19.40 16.14 -64.45
C GLY A 69 18.91 15.45 -65.74
N GLY A 70 17.61 15.57 -66.05
CA GLY A 70 16.98 14.93 -67.21
C GLY A 70 16.25 13.61 -66.88
N GLY A 71 15.12 13.29 -67.51
CA GLY A 71 14.35 14.12 -68.44
C GLY A 71 13.08 13.42 -68.93
N GLY A 72 11.94 14.11 -68.82
CA GLY A 72 10.63 13.65 -69.31
C GLY A 72 9.53 13.66 -68.23
N SER A 73 8.52 14.52 -68.27
CA SER A 73 8.27 15.64 -69.20
C SER A 73 7.47 16.76 -68.50
N SER A 74 7.85 18.01 -68.77
CA SER A 74 7.04 19.26 -68.88
C SER A 74 5.63 19.35 -68.23
N ARG A 75 5.23 20.45 -67.58
CA ARG A 75 5.83 21.81 -67.47
C ARG A 75 5.11 22.64 -66.39
N ASP A 76 5.84 23.57 -65.76
CA ASP A 76 5.40 24.84 -65.13
C ASP A 76 4.29 24.82 -64.03
N GLY A 77 4.14 25.79 -63.13
CA GLY A 77 4.85 27.05 -62.90
C GLY A 77 4.58 27.62 -61.48
N GLN A 78 5.05 28.84 -61.19
CA GLN A 78 5.02 29.47 -59.85
C GLN A 78 3.81 30.41 -59.63
N GLY A 79 3.52 30.74 -58.36
CA GLY A 79 2.91 32.04 -57.99
C GLY A 79 1.56 32.00 -57.25
N GLY A 80 1.25 33.11 -56.56
CA GLY A 80 -0.12 33.51 -56.14
C GLY A 80 -0.71 34.56 -57.10
N PRO A 81 -1.60 35.50 -56.70
CA PRO A 81 -2.10 35.78 -55.35
C PRO A 81 -3.64 35.62 -55.07
N PRO A 82 -4.56 36.62 -55.16
CA PRO A 82 -5.58 36.79 -54.10
C PRO A 82 -7.07 36.84 -54.54
N GLN A 83 -7.93 37.06 -53.54
CA GLN A 83 -9.31 37.61 -53.52
C GLN A 83 -10.04 38.04 -54.82
N GLN A 84 -11.34 37.69 -54.88
CA GLN A 84 -12.45 38.28 -55.69
C GLN A 84 -12.33 38.03 -57.23
N GLN A 85 -13.38 37.96 -58.05
CA GLN A 85 -14.73 38.59 -58.02
C GLN A 85 -15.84 37.70 -58.66
N GLN A 86 -17.07 37.87 -58.14
CA GLN A 86 -18.35 38.21 -58.81
C GLN A 86 -18.79 37.62 -60.19
N TYR A 87 -20.13 37.56 -60.36
CA TYR A 87 -20.94 37.15 -61.54
C TYR A 87 -20.99 35.64 -61.86
N GLY A 88 -22.16 35.04 -62.17
CA GLY A 88 -23.55 35.52 -62.05
C GLY A 88 -24.57 34.70 -62.87
N GLY A 89 -25.87 34.85 -62.56
CA GLY A 89 -26.99 34.61 -63.49
C GLY A 89 -27.76 33.26 -63.45
N GLY A 90 -29.07 33.34 -63.17
CA GLY A 90 -30.11 32.36 -63.58
C GLY A 90 -30.25 31.06 -62.76
N GLY A 91 -31.47 30.50 -62.58
CA GLY A 91 -32.80 31.03 -62.89
C GLY A 91 -33.93 29.97 -62.89
N GLN A 92 -35.16 30.45 -63.09
CA GLN A 92 -36.38 29.73 -63.56
C GLN A 92 -37.21 28.79 -62.63
N TYR A 93 -38.50 29.17 -62.51
CA TYR A 93 -39.77 28.39 -62.37
C TYR A 93 -39.93 27.27 -61.30
N GLY A 94 -41.12 27.04 -60.72
CA GLY A 94 -42.39 27.78 -60.77
C GLY A 94 -43.62 26.98 -60.28
N HIS A 95 -44.68 27.69 -59.83
CA HIS A 95 -46.09 27.28 -59.68
C HIS A 95 -46.56 26.09 -58.77
N ALA A 96 -47.58 26.43 -57.96
CA ALA A 96 -48.89 25.72 -57.79
C ALA A 96 -48.98 24.43 -56.92
N GLN A 97 -50.10 24.09 -56.24
CA GLN A 97 -51.38 24.80 -55.95
C GLN A 97 -52.15 24.19 -54.73
N HIS A 98 -53.02 25.00 -54.11
CA HIS A 98 -54.26 24.72 -53.32
C HIS A 98 -54.44 23.60 -52.25
N GLY A 99 -54.97 24.03 -51.08
CA GLY A 99 -56.07 23.37 -50.32
C GLY A 99 -55.72 22.67 -48.99
N GLY A 100 -56.43 22.83 -47.87
CA GLY A 100 -57.49 23.79 -47.47
C GLY A 100 -58.37 23.33 -46.28
N TYR A 101 -58.86 24.27 -45.43
CA TYR A 101 -60.02 24.16 -44.49
C TYR A 101 -59.87 23.21 -43.25
N ASP A 102 -60.50 23.41 -42.06
CA ASP A 102 -61.16 24.58 -41.40
C ASP A 102 -61.24 24.46 -39.83
N ARG A 103 -61.55 25.58 -39.15
CA ARG A 103 -62.23 25.82 -37.82
C ARG A 103 -61.97 25.04 -36.49
N GLY A 104 -61.71 25.83 -35.43
CA GLY A 104 -62.49 25.84 -34.15
C GLY A 104 -61.85 25.23 -32.87
N SER A 105 -62.30 25.51 -31.62
CA SER A 105 -63.04 26.66 -31.03
C SER A 105 -63.15 26.55 -29.48
N GLN A 106 -62.92 27.64 -28.71
CA GLN A 106 -63.22 27.80 -27.24
C GLN A 106 -62.53 26.79 -26.28
N GLY A 107 -62.48 26.88 -24.94
CA GLY A 107 -62.88 27.85 -23.87
C GLY A 107 -62.80 27.13 -22.48
N GLY A 108 -62.72 27.72 -21.27
CA GLY A 108 -62.56 29.10 -20.78
C GLY A 108 -62.73 29.16 -19.22
N HIS A 109 -62.20 30.20 -18.54
CA HIS A 109 -62.33 30.52 -17.08
C HIS A 109 -61.64 29.56 -16.06
N GLY A 110 -61.34 29.96 -14.81
CA GLY A 110 -61.26 31.31 -14.20
C GLY A 110 -61.31 31.34 -12.64
N GLY A 111 -60.62 32.32 -12.02
CA GLY A 111 -60.76 32.72 -10.59
C GLY A 111 -59.97 31.90 -9.53
N GLY A 112 -59.60 32.45 -8.35
CA GLY A 112 -59.60 33.87 -7.92
C GLY A 112 -59.48 34.09 -6.39
N GLY A 113 -58.69 35.09 -5.96
CA GLY A 113 -58.70 35.72 -4.61
C GLY A 113 -57.94 35.01 -3.47
N GLY A 114 -57.42 35.70 -2.43
CA GLY A 114 -57.21 37.15 -2.29
C GLY A 114 -57.02 37.67 -0.83
N GLY A 115 -56.06 38.58 -0.60
CA GLY A 115 -55.89 39.38 0.65
C GLY A 115 -55.25 38.65 1.86
N GLY A 116 -54.69 39.31 2.88
CA GLY A 116 -54.40 40.75 3.12
C GLY A 116 -54.14 41.02 4.63
N TRP A 117 -53.01 41.62 5.04
CA TRP A 117 -52.76 43.08 5.32
C TRP A 117 -52.49 43.35 6.83
N GLY A 118 -51.72 44.41 7.17
CA GLY A 118 -51.39 44.85 8.56
C GLY A 118 -50.05 44.28 9.11
N ALA A 119 -49.02 45.00 9.58
CA ALA A 119 -48.81 46.36 10.14
C ALA A 119 -49.23 46.50 11.63
N GLN A 120 -48.55 47.25 12.54
CA GLN A 120 -47.42 48.20 12.41
C GLN A 120 -46.79 48.57 13.81
N ARG A 121 -45.64 49.30 13.83
CA ARG A 121 -44.99 50.04 14.96
C ARG A 121 -44.30 49.22 16.08
N GLY A 122 -43.27 49.71 16.79
CA GLY A 122 -42.41 50.89 16.55
C GLY A 122 -41.62 51.42 17.78
N GLY A 123 -40.39 51.94 17.58
CA GLY A 123 -39.55 52.67 18.57
C GLY A 123 -38.46 51.84 19.29
N HIS A 124 -37.35 52.40 19.81
CA HIS A 124 -36.83 53.78 19.74
C HIS A 124 -35.31 53.85 20.14
N HIS A 125 -34.54 54.80 19.55
CA HIS A 125 -33.12 55.20 19.86
C HIS A 125 -32.02 54.10 19.76
N GLY A 126 -30.72 54.36 19.56
CA GLY A 126 -29.90 55.56 19.24
C GLY A 126 -28.41 55.28 19.60
N GLY A 127 -27.35 55.84 18.99
CA GLY A 127 -27.18 56.73 17.82
C GLY A 127 -25.68 57.02 17.55
N GLY A 128 -25.34 57.67 16.42
CA GLY A 128 -23.99 58.12 16.06
C GLY A 128 -23.09 57.09 15.31
N GLY A 129 -22.18 57.48 14.41
CA GLY A 129 -21.95 58.81 13.81
C GLY A 129 -20.67 58.87 12.95
N GLY A 130 -20.77 59.40 11.70
CA GLY A 130 -19.66 59.53 10.72
C GLY A 130 -19.41 58.26 9.88
N GLY A 131 -19.36 58.26 8.54
CA GLY A 131 -19.37 59.34 7.53
C GLY A 131 -17.94 59.73 7.10
N GLY A 132 -17.59 59.90 5.82
CA GLY A 132 -18.28 59.76 4.52
C GLY A 132 -17.24 60.00 3.39
N GLY A 133 -17.52 59.96 2.07
CA GLY A 133 -18.73 59.70 1.29
C GLY A 133 -18.50 60.04 -0.21
N HIS A 134 -19.58 60.12 -1.01
CA HIS A 134 -19.65 60.64 -2.41
C HIS A 134 -19.03 59.71 -3.50
N ASN A 135 -19.49 59.63 -4.76
CA ASN A 135 -20.74 59.97 -5.51
C ASN A 135 -20.71 59.18 -6.85
N GLY A 136 -21.73 59.05 -7.71
CA GLY A 136 -23.14 59.50 -7.72
C GLY A 136 -23.79 59.26 -9.11
N GLY A 137 -25.13 59.24 -9.22
CA GLY A 137 -25.89 58.94 -10.46
C GLY A 137 -26.17 57.44 -10.70
N GLY A 138 -27.23 56.99 -11.40
CA GLY A 138 -28.30 57.67 -12.17
C GLY A 138 -28.08 57.57 -13.70
N SER A 139 -29.03 57.15 -14.56
CA SER A 139 -30.45 56.80 -14.37
C SER A 139 -31.06 55.99 -15.54
N LEU A 140 -32.14 55.22 -15.25
CA LEU A 140 -33.29 54.85 -16.12
C LEU A 140 -33.18 53.87 -17.33
N SER A 141 -34.29 53.12 -17.51
CA SER A 141 -34.73 52.30 -18.66
C SER A 141 -33.89 51.05 -19.05
N GLY A 142 -34.46 49.91 -19.44
CA GLY A 142 -35.87 49.46 -19.45
C GLY A 142 -35.97 47.94 -19.73
N GLY A 143 -37.07 47.28 -19.36
CA GLY A 143 -37.35 45.87 -19.70
C GLY A 143 -38.24 45.70 -20.94
N PRO A 144 -38.92 44.54 -21.16
CA PRO A 144 -38.94 43.32 -20.33
C PRO A 144 -38.92 41.98 -21.13
N SER A 145 -39.12 40.86 -20.41
CA SER A 145 -39.73 39.59 -20.89
C SER A 145 -38.99 38.66 -21.86
N GLY A 146 -39.22 37.35 -21.70
CA GLY A 146 -38.78 36.28 -22.63
C GLY A 146 -38.34 35.02 -21.88
N GLY A 147 -38.87 33.84 -22.21
CA GLY A 147 -38.66 32.63 -21.41
C GLY A 147 -38.39 31.32 -22.18
N HIS A 148 -37.61 30.46 -21.52
CA HIS A 148 -37.55 28.99 -21.63
C HIS A 148 -37.04 28.27 -22.90
N ASN A 149 -36.22 27.25 -22.61
CA ASN A 149 -36.03 25.96 -23.30
C ASN A 149 -35.44 25.87 -24.72
N GLY A 150 -34.23 25.32 -24.76
CA GLY A 150 -33.99 24.05 -25.46
C GLY A 150 -33.31 24.10 -26.84
N GLY A 151 -32.08 23.58 -26.93
CA GLY A 151 -31.35 23.38 -28.18
C GLY A 151 -29.94 22.82 -27.95
N TYR A 152 -29.40 22.03 -28.87
CA TYR A 152 -28.10 21.36 -28.75
C TYR A 152 -27.09 21.84 -29.79
N GLY A 153 -25.82 21.96 -29.39
CA GLY A 153 -24.67 21.85 -30.29
C GLY A 153 -23.90 23.14 -30.61
N GLY A 154 -22.67 22.97 -31.12
CA GLY A 154 -21.76 24.05 -31.52
C GLY A 154 -20.81 24.51 -30.41
N GLY A 155 -19.57 24.84 -30.75
CA GLY A 155 -18.54 25.30 -29.81
C GLY A 155 -17.74 26.49 -30.34
N GLY A 156 -17.28 27.36 -29.44
CA GLY A 156 -16.51 28.57 -29.75
C GLY A 156 -15.53 28.94 -28.63
N ARG A 157 -14.38 29.52 -28.99
CA ARG A 157 -13.24 29.74 -28.09
C ARG A 157 -13.38 30.98 -27.20
N GLY A 158 -12.81 30.92 -26.00
CA GLY A 158 -12.05 32.05 -25.41
C GLY A 158 -12.55 32.64 -24.10
N GLY A 159 -11.67 32.68 -23.08
CA GLY A 159 -11.90 33.37 -21.81
C GLY A 159 -10.86 32.97 -20.74
N ARG A 160 -10.40 33.92 -19.92
CA ARG A 160 -9.43 33.70 -18.81
C ARG A 160 -10.10 33.96 -17.46
N GLY A 161 -9.78 33.16 -16.43
CA GLY A 161 -10.09 33.48 -15.03
C GLY A 161 -10.25 32.24 -14.13
N GLY A 162 -9.59 32.22 -12.98
CA GLY A 162 -9.82 31.28 -11.87
C GLY A 162 -10.17 32.06 -10.58
N PRO A 163 -9.93 31.53 -9.36
CA PRO A 163 -9.39 30.21 -9.00
C PRO A 163 -10.18 29.48 -7.87
N GLY A 164 -9.73 28.28 -7.47
CA GLY A 164 -9.99 27.72 -6.13
C GLY A 164 -10.70 26.35 -6.06
N GLY A 165 -10.51 25.62 -4.95
CA GLY A 165 -11.25 24.37 -4.64
C GLY A 165 -10.43 23.07 -4.54
N GLY A 166 -9.24 23.10 -3.92
CA GLY A 166 -8.37 21.92 -3.80
C GLY A 166 -8.97 20.74 -3.02
N ARG A 167 -8.69 19.51 -3.46
CA ARG A 167 -9.04 18.25 -2.77
C ARG A 167 -7.80 17.57 -2.18
N GLY A 168 -7.96 16.84 -1.08
CA GLY A 168 -6.96 15.96 -0.45
C GLY A 168 -7.56 15.35 0.83
N GLY A 169 -6.95 14.38 1.51
CA GLY A 169 -5.67 13.72 1.26
C GLY A 169 -5.15 13.00 2.52
N TYR A 170 -5.87 11.96 2.99
CA TYR A 170 -5.42 11.11 4.10
C TYR A 170 -4.32 10.14 3.64
N GLY A 171 -3.06 10.49 3.88
CA GLY A 171 -1.92 9.62 3.60
C GLY A 171 -1.87 8.40 4.53
N GLY A 172 -2.35 7.26 4.02
CA GLY A 172 -2.27 5.91 4.60
C GLY A 172 -2.30 4.87 3.47
N GLY A 173 -1.61 3.74 3.64
CA GLY A 173 -1.15 2.86 2.54
C GLY A 173 -2.18 2.05 1.72
N GLY A 174 -3.19 2.69 1.13
CA GLY A 174 -3.91 2.21 -0.07
C GLY A 174 -4.73 0.92 0.07
N ARG A 175 -5.94 1.01 0.64
CA ARG A 175 -7.12 0.17 0.32
C ARG A 175 -8.38 1.04 0.28
N GLY A 176 -9.34 0.73 -0.60
CA GLY A 176 -10.72 1.25 -0.51
C GLY A 176 -11.04 2.64 -1.10
N GLY A 177 -10.69 2.93 -2.35
CA GLY A 177 -11.20 4.11 -3.06
C GLY A 177 -12.70 3.99 -3.37
N SER A 178 -13.51 4.98 -2.97
CA SER A 178 -14.98 4.95 -3.10
C SER A 178 -15.55 6.25 -3.66
N GLY A 179 -16.23 6.16 -4.80
CA GLY A 179 -17.32 7.07 -5.19
C GLY A 179 -16.93 8.49 -5.60
N GLY A 180 -16.69 8.68 -6.90
CA GLY A 180 -16.54 10.00 -7.53
C GLY A 180 -17.11 10.00 -8.95
N GLY A 181 -18.44 9.93 -9.09
CA GLY A 181 -19.10 9.99 -10.38
C GLY A 181 -19.01 11.39 -11.01
N GLY A 182 -18.31 11.50 -12.13
CA GLY A 182 -18.14 12.72 -12.92
C GLY A 182 -17.29 12.39 -14.15
N GLY A 183 -17.81 12.64 -15.35
CA GLY A 183 -17.28 12.05 -16.57
C GLY A 183 -15.88 12.54 -16.97
N GLY A 184 -14.87 11.72 -16.71
CA GLY A 184 -13.56 11.79 -17.38
C GLY A 184 -13.36 10.52 -18.18
N GLY A 185 -13.70 10.55 -19.48
CA GLY A 185 -13.73 9.40 -20.39
C GLY A 185 -12.36 8.87 -20.82
N GLY A 186 -11.45 8.64 -19.87
CA GLY A 186 -10.26 7.84 -20.10
C GLY A 186 -10.70 6.43 -20.49
N ARG A 187 -10.63 6.13 -21.80
CA ARG A 187 -10.91 4.79 -22.31
C ARG A 187 -9.87 3.83 -21.76
N ASN A 188 -10.20 3.14 -20.67
CA ASN A 188 -9.66 1.81 -20.44
C ASN A 188 -9.98 1.02 -21.71
N GLY A 189 -8.96 0.76 -22.54
CA GLY A 189 -9.11 -0.12 -23.70
C GLY A 189 -9.72 -1.42 -23.18
N ARG A 190 -10.85 -1.83 -23.77
CA ARG A 190 -11.58 -3.05 -23.38
C ARG A 190 -10.55 -4.17 -23.26
N ALA A 191 -10.39 -4.72 -22.06
CA ALA A 191 -9.30 -5.65 -21.76
C ALA A 191 -9.31 -6.75 -22.82
N LEU A 192 -8.19 -6.85 -23.57
CA LEU A 192 -8.10 -7.81 -24.65
C LEU A 192 -8.30 -9.22 -24.07
N PRO A 193 -9.01 -10.11 -24.78
CA PRO A 193 -9.34 -11.43 -24.25
C PRO A 193 -8.05 -12.13 -23.83
N PRO A 194 -7.97 -12.67 -22.60
CA PRO A 194 -6.76 -13.33 -22.12
C PRO A 194 -6.45 -14.52 -23.02
N VAL A 195 -5.16 -14.71 -23.34
CA VAL A 195 -4.71 -15.92 -24.03
C VAL A 195 -4.81 -17.08 -23.05
N PHE A 196 -5.91 -17.82 -23.14
CA PHE A 196 -6.10 -19.07 -22.42
C PHE A 196 -5.14 -20.13 -22.96
N VAL A 197 -4.55 -20.91 -22.05
CA VAL A 197 -3.57 -21.95 -22.37
C VAL A 197 -3.86 -23.22 -21.56
N PRO A 198 -3.41 -24.40 -21.99
CA PRO A 198 -3.46 -25.61 -21.16
C PRO A 198 -2.70 -25.42 -19.84
N LEU A 199 -3.17 -26.07 -18.77
CA LEU A 199 -2.42 -26.09 -17.52
C LEU A 199 -1.14 -26.94 -17.67
N PRO A 200 0.02 -26.48 -17.19
CA PRO A 200 1.22 -27.31 -17.13
C PRO A 200 1.02 -28.49 -16.16
N ASN A 201 1.29 -29.71 -16.64
CA ASN A 201 1.45 -30.90 -15.80
C ASN A 201 2.78 -30.80 -15.02
N ALA A 202 2.80 -29.93 -14.02
CA ALA A 202 3.92 -29.74 -13.11
C ALA A 202 3.49 -30.06 -11.68
N VAL A 203 4.22 -31.01 -11.07
CA VAL A 203 4.11 -31.47 -9.67
C VAL A 203 5.00 -30.58 -8.78
N PRO A 204 4.67 -30.31 -7.50
CA PRO A 204 5.57 -29.61 -6.60
C PRO A 204 6.94 -30.28 -6.51
N ALA A 205 8.01 -29.48 -6.39
CA ALA A 205 9.32 -30.01 -6.04
C ALA A 205 9.23 -30.66 -4.66
N LEU A 206 9.85 -31.84 -4.48
CA LEU A 206 9.97 -32.43 -3.15
C LEU A 206 10.80 -31.50 -2.27
N PRO A 207 10.30 -31.11 -1.08
CA PRO A 207 11.03 -30.20 -0.20
C PRO A 207 12.33 -30.85 0.24
N ALA A 208 13.43 -30.12 0.09
CA ALA A 208 14.70 -30.52 0.65
C ALA A 208 14.61 -30.54 2.18
N LYS A 209 15.37 -31.41 2.85
CA LYS A 209 15.33 -31.52 4.31
C LYS A 209 16.23 -30.46 4.95
N GLN A 210 15.68 -29.68 5.87
CA GLN A 210 16.45 -28.79 6.73
C GLN A 210 17.51 -29.60 7.52
N THR A 211 18.73 -29.07 7.60
CA THR A 211 19.82 -29.60 8.46
C THR A 211 20.31 -28.55 9.45
N GLY A 212 20.86 -29.02 10.58
CA GLY A 212 21.25 -28.17 11.72
C GLY A 212 20.15 -28.09 12.77
N ALA A 213 20.01 -26.94 13.43
CA ALA A 213 18.94 -26.71 14.40
C ALA A 213 17.58 -26.71 13.68
N LEU A 214 16.67 -27.60 14.08
CA LEU A 214 15.30 -27.65 13.57
C LEU A 214 14.55 -26.37 13.93
N VAL A 215 13.92 -25.76 12.93
CA VAL A 215 13.14 -24.51 13.07
C VAL A 215 11.70 -24.80 12.61
N PRO A 216 10.67 -24.21 13.25
CA PRO A 216 9.32 -24.27 12.70
C PRO A 216 9.25 -23.58 11.32
N GLU A 217 9.01 -24.36 10.28
CA GLU A 217 8.81 -23.89 8.90
C GLU A 217 7.31 -23.89 8.52
N PRO A 218 6.89 -23.10 7.51
CA PRO A 218 5.53 -23.16 6.96
C PRO A 218 5.15 -24.53 6.40
N VAL A 219 3.85 -24.81 6.24
CA VAL A 219 3.36 -26.05 5.63
C VAL A 219 3.92 -26.23 4.22
N ALA A 220 4.49 -27.41 3.94
CA ALA A 220 4.99 -27.76 2.63
C ALA A 220 3.88 -27.92 1.58
N ARG A 221 4.15 -27.48 0.34
CA ARG A 221 3.22 -27.51 -0.80
C ARG A 221 2.94 -28.94 -1.25
N ARG A 222 1.77 -29.47 -0.87
CA ARG A 222 1.34 -30.85 -1.21
C ARG A 222 0.95 -31.02 -2.69
N ALA A 223 0.39 -29.97 -3.29
CA ALA A 223 -0.03 -29.92 -4.69
C ALA A 223 -0.01 -28.47 -5.20
N TYR A 224 -0.18 -28.30 -6.51
CA TYR A 224 -0.60 -27.03 -7.10
C TYR A 224 -2.10 -27.08 -7.40
N GLY A 225 -2.75 -25.93 -7.46
CA GLY A 225 -4.16 -25.85 -7.82
C GLY A 225 -4.43 -26.10 -9.31
N SER A 226 -5.66 -26.49 -9.57
CA SER A 226 -6.20 -26.94 -10.85
C SER A 226 -7.44 -26.16 -11.29
N ALA A 227 -8.15 -25.52 -10.34
CA ALA A 227 -9.41 -24.83 -10.62
C ALA A 227 -9.21 -23.50 -11.36
N GLY A 228 -10.16 -23.16 -12.23
CA GLY A 228 -10.16 -21.90 -12.99
C GLY A 228 -9.44 -21.98 -14.34
N GLY A 229 -9.75 -21.06 -15.25
CA GLY A 229 -9.20 -21.04 -16.60
C GLY A 229 -7.75 -20.57 -16.62
N ALA A 230 -6.83 -21.36 -17.16
CA ALA A 230 -5.41 -21.02 -17.21
C ALA A 230 -5.10 -19.93 -18.25
N VAL A 231 -4.29 -18.94 -17.86
CA VAL A 231 -3.96 -17.74 -18.63
C VAL A 231 -2.45 -17.53 -18.69
N LYS A 232 -1.92 -17.25 -19.88
CA LYS A 232 -0.50 -16.87 -20.04
C LYS A 232 -0.27 -15.47 -19.49
N LEU A 233 0.76 -15.33 -18.66
CA LEU A 233 1.14 -14.08 -17.99
C LEU A 233 2.64 -13.83 -18.13
N VAL A 234 3.04 -12.56 -18.07
CA VAL A 234 4.43 -12.14 -17.89
C VAL A 234 4.59 -11.49 -16.52
N THR A 235 5.73 -11.70 -15.87
CA THR A 235 5.99 -11.16 -14.53
C THR A 235 7.02 -10.02 -14.57
N ASN A 236 7.32 -9.43 -13.41
CA ASN A 236 8.43 -8.51 -13.24
C ASN A 236 9.72 -9.18 -12.71
N THR A 237 9.85 -10.50 -12.87
CA THR A 237 11.04 -11.26 -12.50
C THR A 237 11.81 -11.75 -13.73
N PHE A 238 13.10 -11.98 -13.58
CA PHE A 238 14.04 -12.43 -14.61
C PHE A 238 14.84 -13.62 -14.07
N ASP A 239 15.11 -14.63 -14.88
CA ASP A 239 15.85 -15.82 -14.45
C ASP A 239 17.33 -15.48 -14.17
N LEU A 240 17.79 -15.76 -12.95
CA LEU A 240 19.15 -15.51 -12.49
C LEU A 240 19.90 -16.85 -12.36
N LYS A 241 20.68 -17.20 -13.38
CA LYS A 241 21.41 -18.48 -13.45
C LYS A 241 22.75 -18.34 -12.73
N LEU A 242 22.98 -19.19 -11.72
CA LEU A 242 24.25 -19.34 -11.00
C LEU A 242 25.04 -20.50 -11.60
N SER A 243 26.21 -20.22 -12.18
CA SER A 243 27.09 -21.22 -12.83
C SER A 243 27.44 -22.37 -11.88
N ASP A 244 27.30 -23.62 -12.32
CA ASP A 244 27.58 -24.82 -11.52
C ASP A 244 29.04 -24.93 -11.04
N ASN A 245 29.97 -24.31 -11.77
CA ASN A 245 31.37 -24.18 -11.38
C ASN A 245 31.58 -23.31 -10.11
N GLN A 246 30.58 -22.52 -9.68
CA GLN A 246 30.60 -21.76 -8.44
C GLN A 246 29.97 -22.59 -7.30
N THR A 247 30.82 -23.28 -6.54
CA THR A 247 30.42 -24.09 -5.38
C THR A 247 30.38 -23.28 -4.07
N THR A 248 31.27 -22.30 -3.92
CA THR A 248 31.51 -21.57 -2.68
C THR A 248 31.85 -20.11 -2.96
N TRP A 249 31.26 -19.19 -2.20
CA TRP A 249 31.72 -17.80 -2.09
C TRP A 249 32.35 -17.55 -0.71
N TYR A 250 33.00 -16.40 -0.53
CA TYR A 250 33.69 -16.06 0.71
C TYR A 250 33.17 -14.74 1.27
N LYS A 251 32.86 -14.70 2.57
CA LYS A 251 32.41 -13.51 3.31
C LYS A 251 33.51 -13.06 4.25
N TYR A 252 33.92 -11.80 4.16
CA TYR A 252 34.95 -11.20 5.00
C TYR A 252 34.36 -10.08 5.86
N GLU A 253 34.78 -9.98 7.12
CA GLU A 253 34.55 -8.77 7.91
C GLU A 253 35.49 -7.66 7.45
N ILE A 254 34.92 -6.49 7.15
CA ILE A 254 35.66 -5.26 6.84
C ILE A 254 35.42 -4.19 7.90
N VAL A 255 36.50 -3.61 8.40
CA VAL A 255 36.47 -2.50 9.35
C VAL A 255 37.16 -1.29 8.71
N ILE A 256 36.38 -0.24 8.43
CA ILE A 256 36.89 1.04 7.91
C ILE A 256 36.80 2.09 9.02
N THR A 257 37.95 2.45 9.60
CA THR A 257 38.04 3.50 10.63
C THR A 257 38.50 4.83 10.04
N VAL A 258 38.05 5.94 10.64
CA VAL A 258 38.64 7.27 10.41
C VAL A 258 39.93 7.35 11.21
N ASN A 259 41.03 7.72 10.57
CA ASN A 259 42.25 8.03 11.29
C ASN A 259 42.07 9.33 12.07
N ALA A 260 42.59 9.38 13.30
CA ALA A 260 42.61 10.61 14.07
C ALA A 260 43.40 11.70 13.32
N ARG A 261 42.81 12.88 13.19
CA ARG A 261 43.56 14.10 12.88
C ARG A 261 43.93 14.74 14.22
N PRO A 262 45.22 14.94 14.53
CA PRO A 262 45.61 15.78 15.66
C PRO A 262 44.95 17.16 15.53
N ARG A 263 44.58 17.75 16.66
CA ARG A 263 44.27 19.18 16.71
C ARG A 263 45.57 20.00 16.65
N ALA A 264 45.45 21.32 16.54
CA ALA A 264 46.59 22.24 16.64
C ALA A 264 47.27 22.16 18.02
N ASP A 265 46.52 21.83 19.08
CA ASP A 265 47.01 21.56 20.44
C ASP A 265 47.69 20.17 20.61
N GLY A 266 47.89 19.42 19.51
CA GLY A 266 48.47 18.07 19.52
C GLY A 266 47.52 16.96 19.98
N SER A 267 46.39 17.28 20.63
CA SER A 267 45.48 16.27 21.18
C SER A 267 44.76 15.47 20.11
N VAL A 268 44.55 14.18 20.41
CA VAL A 268 43.71 13.28 19.62
C VAL A 268 42.27 13.40 20.10
N PRO A 269 41.31 13.83 19.26
CA PRO A 269 39.90 13.85 19.63
C PRO A 269 39.38 12.40 19.82
N PRO A 270 38.48 12.15 20.78
CA PRO A 270 38.00 10.81 21.10
C PRO A 270 37.36 10.12 19.87
N PRO A 271 37.44 8.77 19.79
CA PRO A 271 37.00 8.02 18.62
C PRO A 271 35.53 8.31 18.31
N ARG A 272 35.30 8.91 17.14
CA ARG A 272 33.95 9.18 16.65
C ARG A 272 33.31 7.86 16.25
N GLY A 273 32.03 7.67 16.60
CA GLY A 273 31.24 6.52 16.19
C GLY A 273 31.24 6.30 14.67
N PRO A 274 30.89 5.07 14.21
CA PRO A 274 31.23 4.56 12.88
C PRO A 274 30.83 5.51 11.74
N PRO A 275 31.67 5.65 10.69
CA PRO A 275 31.40 6.61 9.62
C PRO A 275 30.07 6.30 8.89
N PRO A 276 29.36 7.33 8.37
CA PRO A 276 28.13 7.11 7.63
C PRO A 276 28.35 6.21 6.41
N LYS A 277 27.40 5.31 6.11
CA LYS A 277 27.41 4.35 4.99
C LYS A 277 27.83 4.95 3.64
N SER A 278 27.45 6.19 3.34
CA SER A 278 27.88 6.88 2.11
C SER A 278 29.37 7.18 2.06
N VAL A 279 30.00 7.49 3.21
CA VAL A 279 31.45 7.72 3.32
C VAL A 279 32.20 6.41 3.19
N LEU A 280 31.68 5.35 3.83
CA LEU A 280 32.23 4.00 3.71
C LEU A 280 32.23 3.52 2.26
N ARG A 281 31.11 3.71 1.53
CA ARG A 281 31.05 3.42 0.10
C ARG A 281 31.96 4.31 -0.75
N ALA A 282 32.12 5.59 -0.44
CA ALA A 282 33.01 6.49 -1.19
C ALA A 282 34.49 6.08 -1.04
N VAL A 283 34.93 5.74 0.19
CA VAL A 283 36.27 5.20 0.46
C VAL A 283 36.48 3.87 -0.29
N TRP A 284 35.51 2.97 -0.23
CA TRP A 284 35.61 1.67 -0.92
C TRP A 284 35.60 1.79 -2.45
N SER A 285 34.76 2.67 -3.02
CA SER A 285 34.69 2.86 -4.48
C SER A 285 36.00 3.41 -5.03
N SER A 286 36.64 4.35 -4.30
CA SER A 286 37.98 4.83 -4.65
C SER A 286 39.04 3.73 -4.60
N LEU A 287 38.95 2.79 -3.66
CA LEU A 287 39.85 1.63 -3.61
C LEU A 287 39.62 0.75 -4.85
N GLU A 288 38.39 0.40 -5.18
CA GLU A 288 38.08 -0.37 -6.39
C GLU A 288 38.55 0.31 -7.69
N GLU A 289 38.43 1.64 -7.78
CA GLU A 289 38.92 2.42 -8.92
C GLU A 289 40.46 2.38 -9.02
N ASN A 290 41.17 2.45 -7.88
CA ASN A 290 42.63 2.40 -7.87
C ASN A 290 43.18 0.99 -8.13
N GLU A 291 42.55 -0.06 -7.59
CA GLU A 291 42.87 -1.46 -7.94
C GLU A 291 42.60 -1.72 -9.44
N LYS A 292 41.43 -1.32 -9.95
CA LYS A 292 41.07 -1.47 -11.37
C LYS A 292 41.97 -0.67 -12.32
N ALA A 293 42.50 0.47 -11.86
CA ALA A 293 43.46 1.28 -12.61
C ALA A 293 44.93 0.85 -12.43
N GLY A 294 45.21 -0.25 -11.73
CA GLY A 294 46.57 -0.74 -11.48
C GLY A 294 47.43 0.17 -10.59
N ARG A 295 46.82 1.11 -9.86
CA ARG A 295 47.48 2.06 -8.95
C ARG A 295 47.72 1.46 -7.56
N SER A 296 47.04 0.37 -7.25
CA SER A 296 47.25 -0.47 -6.07
C SER A 296 46.91 -1.92 -6.39
N ASN A 297 47.35 -2.85 -5.54
CA ASN A 297 47.08 -4.28 -5.68
C ASN A 297 46.87 -4.95 -4.30
N TYR A 298 46.08 -4.31 -3.43
CA TYR A 298 45.75 -4.82 -2.10
C TYR A 298 44.77 -6.01 -2.14
N LEU A 299 44.05 -6.20 -3.25
CA LEU A 299 43.02 -7.23 -3.43
C LEU A 299 43.44 -8.32 -4.43
N ASP A 300 44.67 -8.31 -4.94
CA ASP A 300 45.22 -9.33 -5.86
C ASP A 300 44.37 -9.51 -7.13
N GLY A 301 43.81 -8.42 -7.66
CA GLY A 301 42.89 -8.42 -8.81
C GLY A 301 41.48 -8.97 -8.53
N VAL A 302 41.18 -9.43 -7.31
CA VAL A 302 39.82 -9.83 -6.90
C VAL A 302 38.94 -8.59 -6.75
N GLN A 303 37.67 -8.68 -7.15
CA GLN A 303 36.70 -7.58 -7.03
C GLN A 303 35.57 -7.94 -6.05
N PRO A 304 35.65 -7.53 -4.77
CA PRO A 304 34.63 -7.85 -3.78
C PRO A 304 33.34 -7.04 -3.94
N ALA A 305 32.21 -7.62 -3.55
CA ALA A 305 30.95 -6.90 -3.37
C ALA A 305 30.87 -6.39 -1.93
N TYR A 306 30.62 -5.09 -1.73
CA TYR A 306 30.56 -4.48 -0.40
C TYR A 306 29.13 -4.16 0.01
N ASP A 307 28.71 -4.57 1.21
CA ASP A 307 27.39 -4.19 1.75
C ASP A 307 27.31 -2.67 2.01
N GLY A 308 28.44 -2.01 2.29
CA GLY A 308 28.53 -0.60 2.71
C GLY A 308 28.54 -0.40 4.24
N ARG A 309 28.86 -1.44 5.01
CA ARG A 309 29.14 -1.40 6.45
C ARG A 309 30.35 -2.26 6.79
N ASN A 310 30.15 -3.56 7.01
CA ASN A 310 31.13 -4.47 7.59
C ASN A 310 31.21 -5.84 6.91
N ALA A 311 30.54 -6.07 5.78
CA ALA A 311 30.65 -7.32 5.04
C ALA A 311 31.11 -7.11 3.58
N LEU A 312 32.23 -7.74 3.21
CA LEU A 312 32.61 -7.99 1.82
C LEU A 312 32.24 -9.43 1.42
N TYR A 313 31.97 -9.64 0.14
CA TYR A 313 31.77 -10.96 -0.46
C TYR A 313 32.64 -11.11 -1.71
N THR A 314 33.21 -12.29 -1.95
CA THR A 314 33.98 -12.59 -3.18
C THR A 314 33.66 -13.99 -3.72
N SER A 315 33.93 -14.21 -5.01
CA SER A 315 33.88 -15.54 -5.67
C SER A 315 35.21 -16.29 -5.68
N ARG A 316 36.27 -15.71 -5.11
CA ARG A 316 37.63 -16.27 -4.96
C ARG A 316 38.27 -15.76 -3.69
N THR A 317 39.13 -16.56 -3.06
CA THR A 317 39.83 -16.18 -1.83
C THR A 317 40.76 -14.98 -2.03
N LEU A 318 40.64 -13.96 -1.17
CA LEU A 318 41.66 -12.92 -1.01
C LEU A 318 42.93 -13.50 -0.37
N LYS A 319 44.11 -13.06 -0.82
CA LYS A 319 45.39 -13.33 -0.15
C LYS A 319 45.49 -12.48 1.14
N MET A 320 45.77 -13.10 2.28
CA MET A 320 45.85 -12.46 3.59
C MET A 320 47.26 -12.57 4.19
N ASP A 321 47.82 -11.48 4.72
CA ASP A 321 49.02 -11.55 5.59
C ASP A 321 48.59 -11.64 7.05
N LYS A 322 49.10 -12.64 7.78
CA LYS A 322 48.81 -12.87 9.21
C LYS A 322 47.31 -12.80 9.56
N GLY A 323 46.47 -13.29 8.65
CA GLY A 323 45.00 -13.34 8.79
C GLY A 323 44.25 -12.04 8.48
N ARG A 324 44.87 -11.05 7.83
CA ARG A 324 44.21 -9.81 7.39
C ARG A 324 44.81 -9.18 6.13
N ILE A 325 44.06 -8.26 5.52
CA ILE A 325 44.60 -7.17 4.68
C ILE A 325 44.52 -5.88 5.51
N TRP A 326 45.59 -5.10 5.53
CA TRP A 326 45.68 -3.84 6.28
C TRP A 326 46.15 -2.70 5.38
N ILE A 327 45.26 -1.72 5.15
CA ILE A 327 45.51 -0.55 4.30
C ILE A 327 45.47 0.70 5.20
N PRO A 328 46.60 1.13 5.78
CA PRO A 328 46.67 2.32 6.61
C PRO A 328 46.65 3.61 5.77
N LYS A 329 46.20 4.70 6.38
CA LYS A 329 46.27 6.08 5.82
C LYS A 329 45.64 6.27 4.42
N TYR A 330 44.72 5.41 3.99
CA TYR A 330 44.02 5.52 2.71
C TYR A 330 43.24 6.85 2.60
N ALA A 331 43.42 7.60 1.52
CA ALA A 331 42.78 8.92 1.34
C ALA A 331 41.32 8.80 0.86
N ALA A 332 40.42 9.65 1.34
CA ALA A 332 39.05 9.70 0.83
C ALA A 332 38.90 10.71 -0.32
N PRO A 333 38.24 10.35 -1.44
CA PRO A 333 38.13 11.20 -2.62
C PRO A 333 37.32 12.49 -2.36
N ASP A 334 36.30 12.43 -1.49
CA ASP A 334 35.47 13.59 -1.15
C ASP A 334 36.08 14.51 -0.06
N ARG A 335 37.28 14.20 0.47
CA ARG A 335 37.80 14.81 1.72
C ARG A 335 39.31 15.06 1.75
N PRO A 336 39.75 16.21 1.22
CA PRO A 336 41.13 16.66 1.35
C PRO A 336 41.64 16.60 2.80
N GLY A 337 42.73 15.86 3.03
CA GLY A 337 43.37 15.73 4.33
C GLY A 337 42.65 14.86 5.37
N GLN A 338 41.59 14.10 5.00
CA GLN A 338 41.07 13.01 5.84
C GLN A 338 41.50 11.65 5.28
N THR A 339 42.18 10.86 6.11
CA THR A 339 42.54 9.47 5.79
C THR A 339 41.80 8.46 6.67
N PHE A 340 41.75 7.24 6.20
CA PHE A 340 41.08 6.10 6.80
C PHE A 340 42.08 4.94 6.99
N THR A 341 41.73 3.97 7.82
CA THR A 341 42.40 2.67 7.84
C THR A 341 41.36 1.61 7.50
N ILE A 342 41.67 0.79 6.51
CA ILE A 342 40.83 -0.33 6.08
C ILE A 342 41.48 -1.61 6.60
N VAL A 343 40.72 -2.43 7.30
CA VAL A 343 41.11 -3.77 7.73
C VAL A 343 40.10 -4.74 7.14
N ILE A 344 40.58 -5.80 6.49
CA ILE A 344 39.76 -6.93 6.07
C ILE A 344 40.29 -8.14 6.86
N HIS A 345 39.44 -8.77 7.65
CA HIS A 345 39.79 -9.95 8.45
C HIS A 345 39.57 -11.24 7.65
N ASN A 346 40.06 -12.38 8.15
CA ASN A 346 39.85 -13.70 7.56
C ASN A 346 38.39 -13.98 7.16
N GLY A 347 38.23 -14.74 6.07
CA GLY A 347 36.92 -15.03 5.48
C GLY A 347 36.28 -16.30 6.02
N VAL A 348 34.94 -16.33 5.96
CA VAL A 348 34.11 -17.51 6.19
C VAL A 348 33.55 -17.99 4.85
N ASN A 349 33.55 -19.29 4.62
CA ASN A 349 32.98 -19.90 3.43
C ASN A 349 31.44 -19.78 3.46
N ILE A 350 30.85 -19.46 2.31
CA ILE A 350 29.41 -19.57 2.04
C ILE A 350 29.23 -20.67 0.99
N PRO A 351 28.86 -21.90 1.40
CA PRO A 351 28.48 -22.96 0.47
C PRO A 351 27.22 -22.58 -0.31
N LEU A 352 27.26 -22.69 -1.63
CA LEU A 352 26.12 -22.39 -2.50
C LEU A 352 25.23 -23.62 -2.76
N VAL A 353 25.59 -24.77 -2.17
CA VAL A 353 24.79 -26.01 -2.24
C VAL A 353 23.42 -25.84 -1.60
N SER A 354 23.34 -25.23 -0.41
CA SER A 354 22.06 -24.99 0.27
C SER A 354 21.10 -24.08 -0.52
N VAL A 355 21.61 -23.16 -1.36
CA VAL A 355 20.77 -22.38 -2.27
C VAL A 355 20.24 -23.24 -3.42
N ARG A 356 21.11 -24.04 -4.07
CA ARG A 356 20.71 -24.95 -5.15
C ARG A 356 19.66 -25.94 -4.68
N SER A 357 19.95 -26.72 -3.63
CA SER A 357 19.04 -27.72 -3.05
C SER A 357 17.65 -27.16 -2.77
N TYR A 358 17.56 -25.92 -2.29
CA TYR A 358 16.30 -25.29 -1.92
C TYR A 358 15.40 -24.95 -3.13
N PHE A 359 15.96 -24.55 -4.29
CA PHE A 359 15.14 -24.27 -5.48
C PHE A 359 15.08 -25.43 -6.50
N THR A 360 16.01 -26.39 -6.48
CA THR A 360 15.93 -27.59 -7.33
C THR A 360 15.12 -28.71 -6.68
N GLY A 361 15.15 -28.83 -5.35
CA GLY A 361 14.53 -29.92 -4.59
C GLY A 361 15.08 -31.31 -4.94
N GLY A 362 14.33 -32.34 -4.52
CA GLY A 362 14.55 -33.74 -4.94
C GLY A 362 14.68 -34.75 -3.79
N PRO A 363 14.55 -36.07 -4.05
CA PRO A 363 14.69 -37.09 -3.02
C PRO A 363 16.08 -37.05 -2.37
N GLY A 364 16.11 -36.79 -1.06
CA GLY A 364 17.37 -36.72 -0.30
C GLY A 364 18.13 -35.39 -0.38
N ALA A 365 17.62 -34.39 -1.11
CA ALA A 365 18.19 -33.04 -1.09
C ALA A 365 18.14 -32.45 0.33
N THR A 366 19.16 -31.67 0.70
CA THR A 366 19.27 -31.02 2.03
C THR A 366 19.73 -29.56 1.90
N TYR A 367 19.33 -28.72 2.86
CA TYR A 367 19.85 -27.36 3.01
C TYR A 367 20.02 -26.98 4.47
N ASN A 368 20.99 -26.13 4.75
CA ASN A 368 21.12 -25.44 6.02
C ASN A 368 20.50 -24.04 5.91
N VAL A 369 19.59 -23.68 6.84
CA VAL A 369 18.91 -22.38 6.85
C VAL A 369 19.89 -21.20 7.03
N GLY A 370 20.98 -21.39 7.79
CA GLY A 370 22.01 -20.38 7.98
C GLY A 370 22.79 -20.10 6.69
N GLU A 371 23.25 -21.16 6.01
CA GLU A 371 23.90 -21.05 4.70
C GLU A 371 22.99 -20.43 3.65
N LEU A 372 21.74 -20.88 3.55
CA LEU A 372 20.73 -20.33 2.64
C LEU A 372 20.51 -18.83 2.89
N SER A 373 20.37 -18.43 4.15
CA SER A 373 20.19 -17.03 4.54
C SER A 373 21.41 -16.16 4.20
N GLU A 374 22.63 -16.61 4.52
CA GLU A 374 23.87 -15.87 4.21
C GLU A 374 24.14 -15.79 2.70
N ALA A 375 23.89 -16.86 1.95
CA ALA A 375 24.04 -16.87 0.50
C ALA A 375 22.98 -16.00 -0.20
N MET A 376 21.73 -16.01 0.26
CA MET A 376 20.69 -15.09 -0.23
C MET A 376 20.98 -13.64 0.15
N GLN A 377 21.62 -13.37 1.30
CA GLN A 377 22.12 -12.04 1.64
C GLN A 377 23.28 -11.63 0.72
N ALA A 378 24.24 -12.52 0.46
CA ALA A 378 25.37 -12.29 -0.45
C ALA A 378 24.87 -11.97 -1.87
N LEU A 379 23.94 -12.76 -2.41
CA LEU A 379 23.28 -12.51 -3.71
C LEU A 379 22.71 -11.10 -3.81
N ASN A 380 21.96 -10.67 -2.78
CA ASN A 380 21.36 -9.33 -2.74
C ASN A 380 22.40 -8.20 -2.55
N VAL A 381 23.57 -8.48 -1.97
CA VAL A 381 24.69 -7.51 -1.92
C VAL A 381 25.43 -7.45 -3.26
N VAL A 382 25.63 -8.58 -3.94
CA VAL A 382 26.33 -8.65 -5.25
C VAL A 382 25.58 -7.86 -6.32
N ILE A 383 24.26 -8.07 -6.48
CA ILE A 383 23.50 -7.34 -7.51
C ILE A 383 23.47 -5.83 -7.27
N GLY A 384 23.32 -5.42 -6.01
CA GLY A 384 23.14 -4.02 -5.61
C GLY A 384 24.45 -3.26 -5.37
N HIS A 385 25.62 -3.89 -5.54
CA HIS A 385 26.90 -3.27 -5.22
C HIS A 385 27.22 -2.07 -6.11
N LYS A 386 27.24 -2.26 -7.43
CA LYS A 386 27.50 -1.18 -8.41
C LYS A 386 26.36 -0.16 -8.52
N PRO A 387 25.07 -0.55 -8.45
CA PRO A 387 23.99 0.39 -8.18
C PRO A 387 24.20 1.27 -6.95
N ALA A 388 24.76 0.72 -5.86
CA ALA A 388 24.98 1.47 -4.62
C ALA A 388 26.23 2.36 -4.59
N SER A 389 27.13 2.26 -5.57
CA SER A 389 28.24 3.20 -5.76
C SER A 389 27.88 4.37 -6.69
N LEU A 390 26.98 4.14 -7.66
CA LEU A 390 26.59 5.16 -8.66
C LEU A 390 25.29 5.91 -8.36
N PHE A 391 24.35 5.31 -7.62
CA PHE A 391 23.01 5.87 -7.39
C PHE A 391 22.71 6.12 -5.92
N TYR A 392 21.73 6.99 -5.67
CA TYR A 392 21.23 7.23 -4.32
C TYR A 392 20.46 6.00 -3.82
N ALA A 393 21.15 5.19 -3.01
CA ALA A 393 20.68 3.89 -2.56
C ALA A 393 19.93 3.92 -1.23
N THR A 394 18.91 3.07 -1.11
CA THR A 394 18.29 2.66 0.15
C THR A 394 18.73 1.23 0.52
N ARG A 395 17.83 0.32 0.95
CA ARG A 395 18.21 -1.09 1.20
C ARG A 395 18.21 -1.93 -0.09
N THR A 396 17.20 -1.74 -0.92
CA THR A 396 16.88 -2.54 -2.13
C THR A 396 16.29 -1.67 -3.24
N ALA A 397 16.48 -0.35 -3.17
CA ALA A 397 15.94 0.59 -4.15
C ALA A 397 16.90 1.76 -4.38
N PHE A 398 17.04 2.11 -5.65
CA PHE A 398 18.08 2.98 -6.21
C PHE A 398 17.46 4.11 -7.03
N PHE A 399 17.97 5.32 -6.82
CA PHE A 399 17.44 6.54 -7.43
C PHE A 399 18.57 7.27 -8.18
N VAL A 400 18.37 7.50 -9.48
CA VAL A 400 19.33 8.17 -10.36
C VAL A 400 19.33 9.66 -10.06
N GLY A 401 20.51 10.21 -9.76
CA GLY A 401 20.73 11.65 -9.59
C GLY A 401 21.08 12.39 -10.88
N ASP A 402 21.21 13.71 -10.82
CA ASP A 402 21.60 14.56 -11.95
C ASP A 402 23.04 14.26 -12.42
N GLU A 403 23.97 14.07 -11.48
CA GLU A 403 25.36 13.66 -11.75
C GLU A 403 25.44 12.29 -12.43
N ALA A 404 24.64 11.33 -11.94
CA ALA A 404 24.57 9.97 -12.48
C ALA A 404 23.85 9.90 -13.84
N ALA A 405 22.80 10.69 -14.05
CA ALA A 405 22.13 10.79 -15.34
C ALA A 405 23.04 11.43 -16.40
N THR A 406 23.78 12.48 -16.05
CA THR A 406 24.70 13.16 -16.97
C THR A 406 25.84 12.23 -17.40
N SER A 407 26.49 11.56 -16.45
CA SER A 407 27.62 10.66 -16.71
C SER A 407 27.23 9.35 -17.43
N LEU A 408 25.98 8.88 -17.27
CA LEU A 408 25.49 7.64 -17.87
C LEU A 408 24.48 7.87 -19.02
N ASN A 409 24.33 9.12 -19.50
CA ASN A 409 23.38 9.47 -20.57
C ASN A 409 23.59 8.65 -21.86
N MET A 410 24.87 8.40 -22.22
CA MET A 410 25.26 7.55 -23.37
C MET A 410 24.81 6.08 -23.25
N LEU A 411 24.35 5.65 -22.06
CA LEU A 411 23.77 4.33 -21.80
C LEU A 411 22.23 4.35 -21.71
N GLY A 412 21.60 5.51 -21.92
CA GLY A 412 20.15 5.71 -21.80
C GLY A 412 19.67 5.78 -20.35
N VAL A 413 20.52 6.18 -19.40
CA VAL A 413 20.18 6.28 -17.98
C VAL A 413 19.74 7.70 -17.65
N GLU A 414 18.44 7.88 -17.39
CA GLU A 414 17.81 9.18 -17.17
C GLU A 414 17.32 9.35 -15.72
N LYS A 415 17.53 10.53 -15.12
CA LYS A 415 16.77 10.95 -13.92
C LYS A 415 15.34 11.26 -14.34
N LYS A 416 14.36 10.63 -13.68
CA LYS A 416 12.93 10.95 -13.87
C LYS A 416 12.37 11.44 -12.54
N SER A 417 12.06 12.73 -12.46
CA SER A 417 11.44 13.34 -11.28
C SER A 417 10.24 14.22 -11.64
N VAL A 418 9.50 14.64 -10.61
CA VAL A 418 8.49 15.71 -10.70
C VAL A 418 8.64 16.63 -9.49
N THR A 419 8.55 17.94 -9.69
CA THR A 419 8.47 18.91 -8.58
C THR A 419 7.09 18.77 -7.91
N VAL A 420 7.06 18.47 -6.61
CA VAL A 420 5.80 18.41 -5.82
C VAL A 420 5.58 19.66 -4.97
N ALA A 421 6.68 20.34 -4.58
CA ALA A 421 6.66 21.68 -3.98
C ALA A 421 7.75 22.55 -4.66
N PRO A 422 7.40 23.67 -5.31
CA PRO A 422 8.36 24.55 -6.01
C PRO A 422 9.56 24.91 -5.14
N ASP A 423 10.76 24.75 -5.71
CA ASP A 423 12.06 25.05 -5.09
C ASP A 423 12.33 24.44 -3.71
N PHE A 424 11.54 23.41 -3.34
CA PHE A 424 11.60 22.79 -2.02
C PHE A 424 11.67 21.26 -2.10
N VAL A 425 10.75 20.60 -2.83
CA VAL A 425 10.65 19.13 -2.88
C VAL A 425 10.36 18.63 -4.29
N GLU A 426 11.17 17.68 -4.75
CA GLU A 426 10.89 16.87 -5.93
C GLU A 426 10.80 15.38 -5.57
N LEU A 427 9.99 14.65 -6.34
CA LEU A 427 9.78 13.22 -6.19
C LEU A 427 10.51 12.50 -7.32
N TRP A 428 11.54 11.72 -7.00
CA TRP A 428 12.29 10.95 -7.99
C TRP A 428 11.68 9.56 -8.16
N ARG A 429 11.65 9.07 -9.40
CA ARG A 429 11.42 7.66 -9.73
C ARG A 429 12.76 6.93 -9.72
N GLY A 430 12.76 5.74 -9.15
CA GLY A 430 13.86 4.80 -9.13
C GLY A 430 13.38 3.39 -9.44
N TYR A 431 14.25 2.42 -9.24
CA TYR A 431 13.91 1.00 -9.30
C TYR A 431 14.19 0.31 -7.96
N PHE A 432 13.41 -0.74 -7.70
CA PHE A 432 13.62 -1.73 -6.67
C PHE A 432 14.22 -2.97 -7.33
N GLU A 433 15.14 -3.63 -6.64
CA GLU A 433 15.66 -4.95 -7.01
C GLU A 433 15.80 -5.87 -5.78
N SER A 434 15.62 -7.18 -5.99
CA SER A 434 15.93 -8.22 -5.00
C SER A 434 16.05 -9.59 -5.66
N VAL A 435 16.97 -10.44 -5.19
CA VAL A 435 17.02 -11.87 -5.56
C VAL A 435 16.12 -12.68 -4.63
N ARG A 436 15.41 -13.67 -5.19
CA ARG A 436 14.54 -14.64 -4.50
C ARG A 436 14.77 -16.05 -5.03
N ALA A 437 14.79 -17.05 -4.16
CA ALA A 437 14.61 -18.44 -4.57
C ALA A 437 13.10 -18.70 -4.73
N CYS A 438 12.70 -19.27 -5.86
CA CYS A 438 11.29 -19.51 -6.20
C CYS A 438 11.14 -20.88 -6.90
N ALA A 439 9.91 -21.39 -7.00
CA ALA A 439 9.62 -22.69 -7.60
C ALA A 439 10.04 -22.81 -9.09
N GLY A 440 10.16 -21.68 -9.79
CA GLY A 440 10.65 -21.58 -11.17
C GLY A 440 12.16 -21.32 -11.30
N GLY A 441 12.92 -21.41 -10.20
CA GLY A 441 14.35 -21.16 -10.12
C GLY A 441 14.74 -19.95 -9.24
N LEU A 442 15.99 -19.53 -9.34
CA LEU A 442 16.48 -18.30 -8.70
C LEU A 442 16.10 -17.09 -9.57
N LEU A 443 15.35 -16.15 -9.00
CA LEU A 443 14.71 -15.04 -9.72
C LEU A 443 15.18 -13.66 -9.22
N MET A 444 15.52 -12.75 -10.14
CA MET A 444 15.72 -11.33 -9.85
C MET A 444 14.42 -10.55 -10.09
N ASN A 445 13.89 -9.89 -9.06
CA ASN A 445 12.64 -9.12 -9.09
C ASN A 445 12.93 -7.62 -9.28
N LEU A 446 12.50 -7.02 -10.40
CA LEU A 446 12.70 -5.60 -10.72
C LEU A 446 11.37 -4.84 -10.73
N ASN A 447 11.23 -3.73 -9.99
CA ASN A 447 9.99 -2.92 -9.99
C ASN A 447 10.26 -1.42 -9.96
N THR A 448 9.36 -0.59 -10.50
CA THR A 448 9.44 0.87 -10.29
C THR A 448 9.09 1.25 -8.86
N THR A 449 9.80 2.26 -8.33
CA THR A 449 9.56 2.85 -7.00
C THR A 449 9.79 4.36 -7.06
N SER A 450 9.38 5.11 -6.02
CA SER A 450 9.59 6.56 -5.96
C SER A 450 9.86 7.02 -4.54
N THR A 451 10.66 8.08 -4.35
CA THR A 451 10.86 8.71 -3.04
C THR A 451 11.17 10.19 -3.17
N ALA A 452 10.79 10.98 -2.16
CA ALA A 452 10.90 12.43 -2.17
C ALA A 452 12.29 12.88 -1.72
N PHE A 453 12.81 13.91 -2.37
CA PHE A 453 14.08 14.57 -2.10
C PHE A 453 13.85 16.08 -2.01
N TYR A 454 14.64 16.77 -1.20
CA TYR A 454 14.71 18.22 -1.30
C TYR A 454 15.35 18.59 -2.64
N LYS A 455 14.80 19.58 -3.34
CA LYS A 455 15.33 20.04 -4.62
C LYS A 455 16.71 20.68 -4.42
N ALA A 456 17.69 20.29 -5.23
CA ALA A 456 19.03 20.87 -5.21
C ALA A 456 19.06 22.30 -5.77
N GLY A 457 20.02 23.12 -5.32
CA GLY A 457 20.17 24.52 -5.74
C GLY A 457 20.73 25.41 -4.63
N ASP A 458 20.72 26.72 -4.85
CA ASP A 458 21.15 27.69 -3.84
C ASP A 458 20.24 27.65 -2.60
N LEU A 459 20.83 27.77 -1.40
CA LEU A 459 20.07 27.63 -0.15
C LEU A 459 19.03 28.75 0.03
N SER A 460 19.26 29.91 -0.59
CA SER A 460 18.26 30.98 -0.67
C SER A 460 16.97 30.52 -1.39
N ALA A 461 17.07 29.75 -2.47
CA ALA A 461 15.91 29.21 -3.19
C ALA A 461 15.15 28.17 -2.35
N PHE A 462 15.86 27.31 -1.62
CA PHE A 462 15.25 26.38 -0.65
C PHE A 462 14.40 27.12 0.40
N LEU A 463 14.86 28.28 0.87
CA LEU A 463 14.10 29.09 1.84
C LEU A 463 12.86 29.75 1.22
N ARG A 464 12.92 30.19 -0.04
CA ARG A 464 11.74 30.65 -0.80
C ARG A 464 10.73 29.51 -0.94
N GLY A 465 11.20 28.34 -1.34
CA GLY A 465 10.42 27.11 -1.44
C GLY A 465 9.75 26.70 -0.12
N PHE A 466 10.38 26.92 1.03
CA PHE A 466 9.76 26.70 2.35
C PHE A 466 8.51 27.58 2.57
N PHE A 467 8.56 28.87 2.23
CA PHE A 467 7.37 29.75 2.34
C PHE A 467 6.26 29.32 1.37
N LEU A 468 6.62 29.00 0.13
CA LEU A 468 5.67 28.51 -0.88
C LEU A 468 4.99 27.20 -0.44
N ALA A 469 5.75 26.23 0.08
CA ALA A 469 5.21 24.97 0.61
C ALA A 469 4.36 25.16 1.88
N LYS A 470 4.64 26.19 2.68
CA LYS A 470 3.80 26.64 3.81
C LYS A 470 2.52 27.37 3.34
N GLY A 471 2.36 27.64 2.05
CA GLY A 471 1.26 28.47 1.53
C GLY A 471 1.34 29.94 1.97
N SER A 472 2.52 30.39 2.40
CA SER A 472 2.78 31.75 2.88
C SER A 472 3.45 32.59 1.79
N ARG A 473 3.23 33.91 1.80
CA ARG A 473 4.08 34.82 1.01
C ARG A 473 5.46 34.93 1.66
N GLU A 474 6.45 35.26 0.85
CA GLU A 474 7.77 35.66 1.37
C GLU A 474 7.66 36.94 2.22
N PRO A 475 8.47 37.09 3.29
CA PRO A 475 8.57 38.34 4.02
C PRO A 475 9.08 39.51 3.16
N PRO A 476 8.70 40.76 3.46
CA PRO A 476 9.31 41.94 2.84
C PRO A 476 10.84 41.95 3.02
N GLY A 477 11.58 42.23 1.94
CA GLY A 477 13.05 42.23 1.96
C GLY A 477 13.71 40.86 2.06
N PHE A 478 12.97 39.76 1.95
CA PHE A 478 13.52 38.40 2.04
C PHE A 478 14.57 38.13 0.91
N PRO A 479 15.76 37.55 1.21
CA PRO A 479 16.16 36.86 2.46
C PRO A 479 17.05 37.68 3.41
N ARG A 480 16.98 39.02 3.42
CA ARG A 480 17.85 39.87 4.27
C ARG A 480 17.75 39.55 5.76
N VAL A 481 18.80 39.87 6.51
CA VAL A 481 18.80 39.79 7.98
C VAL A 481 17.61 40.58 8.56
N GLY A 482 16.92 39.98 9.53
CA GLY A 482 15.69 40.52 10.14
C GLY A 482 14.39 40.11 9.44
N SER A 483 14.42 39.69 8.18
CA SER A 483 13.20 39.31 7.44
C SER A 483 12.55 37.98 7.92
N LEU A 484 13.32 37.12 8.58
CA LEU A 484 12.86 35.82 9.10
C LEU A 484 12.30 35.94 10.52
N ALA A 485 10.98 35.75 10.66
CA ALA A 485 10.33 35.62 11.96
C ALA A 485 10.91 34.44 12.76
N GLY A 486 11.14 34.61 14.07
CA GLY A 486 11.84 33.63 14.90
C GLY A 486 11.21 32.23 14.92
N SER A 487 9.89 32.13 14.82
CA SER A 487 9.15 30.86 14.71
C SER A 487 9.46 30.11 13.41
N ASP A 488 9.51 30.82 12.28
CA ASP A 488 9.89 30.23 10.99
C ASP A 488 11.38 29.95 10.89
N LEU A 489 12.25 30.79 11.47
CA LEU A 489 13.68 30.51 11.62
C LEU A 489 13.91 29.18 12.35
N ILE A 490 13.17 28.91 13.43
CA ILE A 490 13.19 27.63 14.15
C ILE A 490 12.69 26.47 13.25
N LYS A 491 11.59 26.65 12.52
CA LYS A 491 11.04 25.60 11.64
C LYS A 491 11.98 25.29 10.45
N VAL A 492 12.61 26.29 9.86
CA VAL A 492 13.68 26.20 8.85
C VAL A 492 14.91 25.50 9.41
N ASN A 493 15.43 25.93 10.55
CA ASN A 493 16.65 25.37 11.10
C ASN A 493 16.49 23.90 11.51
N ARG A 494 15.29 23.49 11.97
CA ARG A 494 14.92 22.08 12.15
C ARG A 494 14.88 21.27 10.85
N LEU A 495 14.54 21.88 9.70
CA LEU A 495 14.59 21.23 8.37
C LEU A 495 16.03 21.10 7.85
N LEU A 496 16.87 22.12 8.08
CA LEU A 496 18.26 22.16 7.63
C LEU A 496 19.17 21.17 8.38
N GLN A 497 18.81 20.76 9.60
CA GLN A 497 19.61 19.82 10.37
C GLN A 497 19.94 18.56 9.58
N LYS A 498 21.23 18.26 9.50
CA LYS A 498 21.79 17.09 8.82
C LYS A 498 21.52 17.02 7.31
N LEU A 499 21.05 18.08 6.67
CA LEU A 499 21.17 18.19 5.21
C LEU A 499 22.65 18.33 4.82
N ILE A 500 22.99 17.85 3.63
CA ILE A 500 24.30 17.99 3.01
C ILE A 500 24.26 19.22 2.10
N VAL A 501 25.18 20.14 2.31
CA VAL A 501 25.37 21.34 1.50
C VAL A 501 26.79 21.37 0.93
N VAL A 502 27.00 22.13 -0.13
CA VAL A 502 28.32 22.60 -0.56
C VAL A 502 28.43 24.07 -0.18
N ALA A 503 29.50 24.41 0.53
CA ALA A 503 29.91 25.79 0.74
C ALA A 503 30.98 26.16 -0.29
N ASP A 504 30.64 27.12 -1.14
CA ASP A 504 31.54 27.76 -2.09
C ASP A 504 32.58 28.62 -1.33
N ARG A 505 33.79 28.69 -1.86
CA ARG A 505 34.96 29.34 -1.25
C ARG A 505 35.88 29.97 -2.32
N GLY A 506 35.32 30.31 -3.48
CA GLY A 506 36.06 30.92 -4.58
C GLY A 506 36.93 29.91 -5.35
N SER A 507 37.59 30.40 -6.39
CA SER A 507 38.43 29.58 -7.28
C SER A 507 39.75 29.13 -6.66
N THR A 508 40.20 29.74 -5.56
CA THR A 508 41.51 29.46 -4.95
C THR A 508 41.54 28.18 -4.11
N VAL A 509 40.39 27.63 -3.71
CA VAL A 509 40.28 26.39 -2.93
C VAL A 509 39.05 25.57 -3.32
N PRO A 510 39.07 24.22 -3.22
CA PRO A 510 37.89 23.40 -3.52
C PRO A 510 36.68 23.75 -2.64
N ALA A 511 35.50 23.79 -3.26
CA ALA A 511 34.23 23.96 -2.55
C ALA A 511 33.99 22.78 -1.57
N LEU A 512 33.40 23.05 -0.41
CA LEU A 512 33.43 22.13 0.73
C LEU A 512 32.06 21.46 0.98
N LYS A 513 31.97 20.16 0.72
CA LYS A 513 30.76 19.32 0.92
C LYS A 513 30.60 18.97 2.41
N ILE A 514 29.66 19.60 3.11
CA ILE A 514 29.48 19.54 4.58
C ILE A 514 28.06 19.10 4.93
N LYS A 515 27.90 18.37 6.04
CA LYS A 515 26.59 18.12 6.65
C LYS A 515 26.32 19.13 7.76
N ILE A 516 25.21 19.86 7.70
CA ILE A 516 24.83 20.88 8.71
C ILE A 516 24.64 20.21 10.08
N ARG A 517 25.30 20.78 11.09
CA ARG A 517 25.26 20.40 12.52
C ARG A 517 25.38 21.61 13.48
N GLY A 518 25.55 22.83 12.96
CA GLY A 518 25.38 24.06 13.72
C GLY A 518 23.90 24.49 13.75
N ALA A 519 23.62 25.73 14.11
CA ALA A 519 22.28 26.30 14.16
C ALA A 519 21.50 26.21 12.83
N GLY A 520 22.18 26.26 11.68
CA GLY A 520 21.53 26.49 10.38
C GLY A 520 21.62 27.97 10.01
N ILE A 521 20.52 28.61 9.60
CA ILE A 521 20.50 30.05 9.35
C ILE A 521 20.71 30.81 10.67
N VAL A 522 21.64 31.77 10.66
CA VAL A 522 21.93 32.68 11.77
C VAL A 522 21.64 34.10 11.32
N ASN A 523 20.77 34.80 12.06
CA ASN A 523 20.27 36.13 11.71
C ASN A 523 21.30 37.24 12.04
N LYS A 524 22.47 37.17 11.41
CA LYS A 524 23.56 38.17 11.42
C LYS A 524 24.14 38.28 10.02
N ALA A 525 24.54 39.48 9.60
CA ALA A 525 25.13 39.71 8.29
C ALA A 525 26.64 39.36 8.29
N PRO A 526 27.23 38.95 7.15
CA PRO A 526 28.67 38.75 7.00
C PRO A 526 29.55 39.93 7.44
N ARG A 527 29.07 41.17 7.31
CA ARG A 527 29.74 42.39 7.80
C ARG A 527 29.72 42.57 9.31
N ASP A 528 28.55 42.39 9.91
CA ASP A 528 28.33 42.66 11.34
C ASP A 528 28.88 41.54 12.24
N HIS A 529 29.28 40.41 11.65
CA HIS A 529 29.87 39.30 12.38
C HIS A 529 31.40 39.30 12.27
N LEU A 530 32.03 39.97 13.25
CA LEU A 530 33.45 39.83 13.54
C LEU A 530 33.76 38.48 14.18
N PHE A 531 34.94 37.94 13.87
CA PHE A 531 35.56 36.80 14.55
C PHE A 531 37.09 36.96 14.58
N GLU A 532 37.73 36.37 15.58
CA GLU A 532 39.18 36.49 15.76
C GLU A 532 39.98 35.71 14.70
N THR A 533 41.06 36.30 14.24
CA THR A 533 42.05 35.68 13.35
C THR A 533 43.47 35.94 13.85
N GLU A 534 44.46 35.27 13.27
CA GLU A 534 45.88 35.46 13.56
C GLU A 534 46.36 36.92 13.36
N ASN A 535 45.62 37.72 12.56
CA ASN A 535 45.87 39.13 12.29
C ASN A 535 44.87 40.07 13.00
N GLY A 536 44.18 39.59 14.04
CA GLY A 536 43.13 40.32 14.76
C GLY A 536 41.70 40.06 14.24
N PRO A 537 40.69 40.78 14.75
CA PRO A 537 39.29 40.55 14.42
C PRO A 537 38.93 41.02 13.01
N LEU A 538 38.32 40.13 12.22
CA LEU A 538 37.85 40.41 10.86
C LEU A 538 36.37 40.04 10.70
N SER A 539 35.66 40.77 9.84
CA SER A 539 34.30 40.38 9.43
C SER A 539 34.33 39.17 8.48
N VAL A 540 33.24 38.40 8.42
CA VAL A 540 33.10 37.32 7.43
C VAL A 540 33.09 37.88 5.99
N GLU A 541 32.59 39.09 5.75
CA GLU A 541 32.67 39.77 4.44
C GLU A 541 34.14 40.02 4.03
N GLN A 542 34.93 40.64 4.91
CA GLN A 542 36.37 40.89 4.65
C GLN A 542 37.15 39.58 4.49
N TYR A 543 36.97 38.61 5.39
CA TYR A 543 37.71 37.34 5.33
C TYR A 543 37.49 36.57 4.01
N PHE A 544 36.27 36.59 3.45
CA PHE A 544 36.01 35.98 2.14
C PHE A 544 36.61 36.80 0.98
N ALA A 545 36.62 38.13 1.07
CA ALA A 545 37.31 38.98 0.09
C ALA A 545 38.85 38.79 0.13
N ASP A 546 39.44 38.72 1.31
CA ASP A 546 40.90 38.69 1.49
C ASP A 546 41.49 37.30 1.26
N LYS A 547 40.90 36.26 1.87
CA LYS A 547 41.45 34.89 1.83
C LYS A 547 40.97 34.08 0.64
N PHE A 548 39.70 34.21 0.27
CA PHE A 548 39.07 33.43 -0.78
C PHE A 548 38.91 34.20 -2.11
N LYS A 549 39.20 35.51 -2.11
CA LYS A 549 39.03 36.42 -3.25
C LYS A 549 37.57 36.46 -3.77
N VAL A 550 36.61 36.26 -2.86
CA VAL A 550 35.16 36.30 -3.12
C VAL A 550 34.57 37.59 -2.58
N ARG A 551 34.16 38.50 -3.47
CA ARG A 551 33.33 39.65 -3.12
C ARG A 551 31.86 39.24 -3.11
N LEU A 552 31.18 39.41 -1.98
CA LEU A 552 29.75 39.11 -1.85
C LEU A 552 28.91 40.12 -2.66
N ARG A 553 27.82 39.66 -3.30
CA ARG A 553 26.84 40.54 -3.94
C ARG A 553 25.72 40.93 -2.97
N ASN A 554 25.44 40.07 -2.00
CA ASN A 554 24.38 40.24 -1.00
C ASN A 554 24.94 40.15 0.44
N PRO A 555 25.80 41.10 0.86
CA PRO A 555 26.40 41.11 2.20
C PRO A 555 25.41 41.45 3.33
N ASP A 556 24.15 41.72 3.00
CA ASP A 556 23.01 41.95 3.90
C ASP A 556 22.14 40.67 4.12
N TRP A 557 22.50 39.56 3.49
CA TRP A 557 21.89 38.24 3.73
C TRP A 557 22.49 37.56 4.96
N PRO A 558 21.75 36.67 5.65
CA PRO A 558 22.22 36.00 6.85
C PRO A 558 23.38 35.03 6.61
N LEU A 559 24.04 34.65 7.70
CA LEU A 559 25.04 33.58 7.74
C LEU A 559 24.38 32.20 7.91
N VAL A 560 25.13 31.16 7.56
CA VAL A 560 24.76 29.74 7.70
C VAL A 560 25.80 29.03 8.56
N GLU A 561 25.43 28.62 9.75
CA GLU A 561 26.28 27.85 10.66
C GLU A 561 26.21 26.35 10.34
N VAL A 562 27.23 25.85 9.63
CA VAL A 562 27.29 24.43 9.23
C VAL A 562 27.79 23.53 10.36
N LYS A 563 28.53 24.07 11.33
CA LYS A 563 29.00 23.46 12.60
C LYS A 563 29.16 24.60 13.61
N PRO A 564 29.08 24.37 14.93
CA PRO A 564 29.36 25.40 15.94
C PRO A 564 30.63 26.21 15.62
N GLY A 565 30.50 27.53 15.48
CA GLY A 565 31.57 28.46 15.14
C GLY A 565 32.02 28.48 13.67
N ALA A 566 31.41 27.69 12.78
CA ALA A 566 31.75 27.61 11.35
C ALA A 566 30.63 28.20 10.48
N LEU A 567 30.75 29.49 10.19
CA LEU A 567 29.75 30.31 9.50
C LEU A 567 30.15 30.60 8.05
N TYR A 568 29.18 30.60 7.15
CA TYR A 568 29.33 30.87 5.71
C TYR A 568 28.22 31.83 5.24
N PRO A 569 28.48 32.81 4.36
CA PRO A 569 27.43 33.65 3.77
C PRO A 569 26.38 32.82 3.04
N LEU A 570 25.08 33.11 3.23
CA LEU A 570 23.97 32.36 2.58
C LEU A 570 24.12 32.28 1.05
N GLU A 571 24.63 33.35 0.42
CA GLU A 571 24.89 33.40 -1.03
C GLU A 571 25.84 32.29 -1.52
N LEU A 572 26.74 31.80 -0.65
CA LEU A 572 27.78 30.82 -0.99
C LEU A 572 27.41 29.38 -0.59
N VAL A 573 26.18 29.13 -0.11
CA VAL A 573 25.77 27.79 0.34
C VAL A 573 24.71 27.20 -0.60
N ARG A 574 24.97 26.00 -1.12
CA ARG A 574 24.07 25.26 -2.01
C ARG A 574 23.67 23.92 -1.40
N LEU A 575 22.40 23.56 -1.52
CA LEU A 575 21.90 22.24 -1.14
C LEU A 575 22.22 21.22 -2.25
N VAL A 576 22.90 20.12 -1.91
CA VAL A 576 23.22 19.09 -2.92
C VAL A 576 22.04 18.15 -3.17
N GLU A 577 22.04 17.50 -4.33
CA GLU A 577 21.03 16.51 -4.67
C GLU A 577 21.08 15.24 -3.78
N GLY A 578 19.96 14.50 -3.75
CA GLY A 578 19.82 13.28 -2.95
C GLY A 578 19.66 13.48 -1.44
N ASN A 579 19.49 14.72 -0.97
CA ASN A 579 19.00 15.00 0.38
C ASN A 579 17.54 14.53 0.53
N LYS A 580 17.31 13.35 1.13
CA LYS A 580 15.97 12.76 1.21
C LYS A 580 14.98 13.61 2.04
N TYR A 581 13.81 13.88 1.46
CA TYR A 581 12.66 14.41 2.16
C TYR A 581 11.93 13.27 2.88
N ALA A 582 11.82 13.34 4.21
CA ALA A 582 11.29 12.26 5.04
C ALA A 582 10.08 12.68 5.92
N LYS A 583 9.57 13.90 5.73
CA LYS A 583 8.31 14.34 6.37
C LYS A 583 7.10 13.87 5.54
N ARG A 584 5.91 13.92 6.14
CA ARG A 584 4.64 13.69 5.44
C ARG A 584 4.39 14.85 4.47
N LEU A 585 4.19 14.54 3.18
CA LEU A 585 3.79 15.52 2.17
C LEU A 585 2.42 16.13 2.51
N SER A 586 2.17 17.38 2.11
CA SER A 586 0.86 18.02 2.27
C SER A 586 -0.24 17.29 1.47
N PRO A 587 -1.54 17.45 1.79
CA PRO A 587 -2.62 16.82 1.04
C PRO A 587 -2.64 17.16 -0.47
N GLN A 588 -2.05 18.30 -0.87
CA GLN A 588 -1.93 18.71 -2.27
C GLN A 588 -0.71 18.04 -2.94
N GLU A 589 0.46 18.08 -2.30
CA GLU A 589 1.67 17.38 -2.72
C GLU A 589 1.44 15.86 -2.86
N GLN A 590 0.65 15.26 -1.95
CA GLN A 590 0.27 13.85 -2.01
C GLN A 590 -0.48 13.49 -3.30
N ASN A 591 -1.29 14.39 -3.86
CA ASN A 591 -1.98 14.14 -5.14
C ASN A 591 -1.00 14.15 -6.31
N LEU A 592 -0.09 15.12 -6.36
CA LEU A 592 0.96 15.22 -7.39
C LEU A 592 1.93 14.04 -7.31
N ALA A 593 2.28 13.62 -6.09
CA ALA A 593 3.06 12.42 -5.85
C ALA A 593 2.31 11.15 -6.29
N SER A 594 1.01 11.06 -6.01
CA SER A 594 0.17 9.94 -6.40
C SER A 594 0.03 9.80 -7.91
N SER A 595 -0.16 10.90 -8.66
CA SER A 595 -0.24 10.85 -10.14
C SER A 595 1.08 10.41 -10.77
N PHE A 596 2.23 10.82 -10.23
CA PHE A 596 3.54 10.38 -10.71
C PHE A 596 3.94 8.96 -10.27
N GLN A 597 3.42 8.46 -9.14
CA GLN A 597 3.63 7.08 -8.68
C GLN A 597 2.69 6.08 -9.35
N THR A 598 1.51 6.54 -9.77
CA THR A 598 0.54 5.77 -10.54
C THR A 598 1.09 5.54 -11.94
N LEU A 599 1.21 4.27 -12.33
CA LEU A 599 1.49 3.85 -13.69
C LEU A 599 0.47 2.79 -14.11
N VAL A 600 -0.07 2.90 -15.32
CA VAL A 600 -0.89 1.82 -15.91
C VAL A 600 0.02 0.63 -16.27
N PRO A 601 -0.54 -0.58 -16.53
CA PRO A 601 0.25 -1.80 -16.66
C PRO A 601 1.38 -1.73 -17.70
N ALA A 602 1.07 -1.33 -18.94
CA ALA A 602 2.06 -1.13 -20.00
C ALA A 602 3.16 -0.10 -19.63
N GLU A 603 2.81 1.03 -19.02
CA GLU A 603 3.81 2.03 -18.58
C GLU A 603 4.73 1.49 -17.49
N LYS A 604 4.18 0.75 -16.51
CA LYS A 604 4.99 0.12 -15.46
C LYS A 604 5.90 -0.94 -16.06
N PHE A 605 5.38 -1.79 -16.93
CA PHE A 605 6.15 -2.85 -17.58
C PHE A 605 7.27 -2.26 -18.45
N GLY A 606 6.97 -1.27 -19.29
CA GLY A 606 7.96 -0.54 -20.07
C GLY A 606 9.02 0.16 -19.22
N ALA A 607 8.64 0.75 -18.07
CA ALA A 607 9.60 1.34 -17.13
C ALA A 607 10.49 0.30 -16.40
N ILE A 608 9.98 -0.92 -16.18
CA ILE A 608 10.77 -2.04 -15.64
C ILE A 608 11.74 -2.56 -16.71
N MET A 609 11.29 -2.76 -17.95
CA MET A 609 12.15 -3.16 -19.06
C MET A 609 13.21 -2.10 -19.40
N ALA A 610 12.90 -0.81 -19.25
CA ALA A 610 13.89 0.27 -19.38
C ALA A 610 14.97 0.18 -18.28
N ALA A 611 14.61 -0.12 -17.03
CA ALA A 611 15.58 -0.34 -15.95
C ALA A 611 16.42 -1.61 -16.21
N ARG A 612 15.79 -2.72 -16.64
CA ARG A 612 16.46 -3.98 -17.03
C ARG A 612 17.51 -3.75 -18.13
N LYS A 613 17.16 -3.00 -19.18
CA LYS A 613 17.99 -2.77 -20.37
C LYS A 613 19.07 -1.71 -20.17
N ASN A 614 18.72 -0.54 -19.64
CA ASN A 614 19.61 0.63 -19.61
C ASN A 614 20.47 0.66 -18.34
N ILE A 615 19.97 0.11 -17.23
CA ILE A 615 20.68 0.10 -15.94
C ILE A 615 21.26 -1.29 -15.63
N VAL A 616 20.43 -2.31 -15.41
CA VAL A 616 20.89 -3.62 -14.90
C VAL A 616 21.91 -4.28 -15.84
N ALA A 617 21.62 -4.34 -17.14
CA ALA A 617 22.53 -4.89 -18.15
C ALA A 617 23.82 -4.09 -18.38
N ARG A 618 23.89 -2.83 -17.94
CA ARG A 618 25.04 -1.94 -18.16
C ARG A 618 25.87 -1.66 -16.90
N VAL A 619 25.26 -1.80 -15.72
CA VAL A 619 25.84 -1.43 -14.42
C VAL A 619 26.04 -2.66 -13.52
N SER A 620 25.04 -3.54 -13.41
CA SER A 620 25.08 -4.67 -12.49
C SER A 620 25.68 -5.91 -13.13
N GLU A 621 25.22 -6.29 -14.33
CA GLU A 621 25.65 -7.54 -15.00
C GLU A 621 27.17 -7.67 -15.21
N PRO A 622 27.93 -6.63 -15.64
CA PRO A 622 29.38 -6.72 -15.80
C PRO A 622 30.16 -7.02 -14.51
N PHE A 623 29.51 -6.90 -13.34
CA PHE A 623 30.06 -7.27 -12.04
C PHE A 623 29.48 -8.62 -11.54
N MET A 624 28.21 -8.91 -11.82
CA MET A 624 27.55 -10.18 -11.49
C MET A 624 28.25 -11.39 -12.14
N THR A 625 28.77 -11.25 -13.36
CA THR A 625 29.52 -12.33 -14.05
C THR A 625 30.79 -12.78 -13.31
N ILE A 626 31.43 -11.89 -12.54
CA ILE A 626 32.59 -12.21 -11.68
C ILE A 626 32.20 -13.22 -10.59
N PHE A 627 30.94 -13.22 -10.17
CA PHE A 627 30.36 -14.16 -9.21
C PHE A 627 29.75 -15.41 -9.89
N GLY A 628 29.94 -15.56 -11.21
CA GLY A 628 29.35 -16.64 -12.00
C GLY A 628 27.83 -16.54 -12.15
N LEU A 629 27.27 -15.33 -12.00
CA LEU A 629 25.86 -15.06 -12.22
C LEU A 629 25.62 -14.56 -13.66
N SER A 630 24.54 -15.02 -14.28
CA SER A 630 24.02 -14.48 -15.54
C SER A 630 22.52 -14.26 -15.43
N LEU A 631 22.01 -13.19 -16.05
CA LEU A 631 20.63 -12.75 -15.89
C LEU A 631 19.92 -12.74 -17.24
N ASP A 632 18.76 -13.38 -17.32
CA ASP A 632 17.97 -13.42 -18.55
C ASP A 632 17.54 -12.01 -18.99
N PRO A 633 17.67 -11.63 -20.27
CA PRO A 633 17.18 -10.34 -20.76
C PRO A 633 15.66 -10.22 -20.68
N ASP A 634 14.95 -11.32 -20.85
CA ASP A 634 13.50 -11.34 -21.00
C ASP A 634 12.76 -11.66 -19.67
N PRO A 635 11.57 -11.07 -19.46
CA PRO A 635 10.81 -11.26 -18.23
C PRO A 635 10.17 -12.66 -18.19
N LYS A 636 10.25 -13.31 -17.03
CA LYS A 636 9.74 -14.66 -16.78
C LYS A 636 8.26 -14.75 -17.14
N GLU A 637 7.97 -15.56 -18.15
CA GLU A 637 6.62 -16.03 -18.47
C GLU A 637 6.14 -17.04 -17.42
N THR A 638 4.84 -17.08 -17.15
CA THR A 638 4.21 -18.00 -16.20
C THR A 638 2.76 -18.27 -16.59
N VAL A 639 2.16 -19.33 -16.05
CA VAL A 639 0.74 -19.63 -16.21
C VAL A 639 0.00 -19.39 -14.89
N GLY A 640 -0.88 -18.40 -14.89
CA GLY A 640 -1.85 -18.21 -13.81
C GLY A 640 -3.17 -18.92 -14.10
N ARG A 641 -4.07 -18.96 -13.12
CA ARG A 641 -5.47 -19.44 -13.29
C ARG A 641 -6.45 -18.35 -12.90
N ILE A 642 -7.54 -18.20 -13.64
CA ILE A 642 -8.64 -17.28 -13.31
C ILE A 642 -9.75 -18.11 -12.66
N LEU A 643 -9.88 -17.98 -11.34
CA LEU A 643 -11.00 -18.55 -10.59
C LEU A 643 -12.32 -17.87 -11.01
N PRO A 644 -13.45 -18.59 -11.09
CA PRO A 644 -14.76 -17.96 -11.24
C PRO A 644 -15.08 -17.08 -10.02
N PRO A 645 -15.83 -15.98 -10.17
CA PRO A 645 -16.30 -15.22 -9.03
C PRO A 645 -17.38 -15.97 -8.24
N PRO A 646 -17.48 -15.79 -6.91
CA PRO A 646 -18.58 -16.33 -6.11
C PRO A 646 -19.90 -15.61 -6.47
N ARG A 647 -21.04 -16.28 -6.32
CA ARG A 647 -22.36 -15.64 -6.46
C ARG A 647 -22.74 -14.96 -5.15
N ILE A 648 -23.44 -13.83 -5.26
CA ILE A 648 -23.78 -12.97 -4.12
C ILE A 648 -25.29 -13.01 -3.89
N GLU A 649 -25.73 -13.55 -2.76
CA GLU A 649 -27.14 -13.65 -2.39
C GLU A 649 -27.65 -12.38 -1.69
N TYR A 650 -28.75 -11.86 -2.20
CA TYR A 650 -29.65 -10.91 -1.56
C TYR A 650 -31.02 -11.58 -1.30
N LYS A 651 -31.92 -10.91 -0.56
CA LYS A 651 -33.35 -11.26 -0.56
C LYS A 651 -34.03 -10.66 -1.78
N ALA A 652 -35.13 -11.26 -2.26
CA ALA A 652 -35.96 -10.63 -3.29
C ALA A 652 -36.69 -9.39 -2.73
N GLY A 653 -37.01 -8.42 -3.60
CA GLY A 653 -37.68 -7.18 -3.22
C GLY A 653 -39.09 -7.37 -2.66
N PRO A 654 -40.00 -8.06 -3.40
CA PRO A 654 -41.38 -8.28 -2.96
C PRO A 654 -41.50 -9.42 -1.94
N ASP A 655 -40.87 -10.56 -2.22
CA ASP A 655 -40.92 -11.76 -1.38
C ASP A 655 -39.65 -11.88 -0.53
N ARG A 656 -39.73 -11.38 0.70
CA ARG A 656 -38.61 -11.39 1.66
C ARG A 656 -38.25 -12.80 2.19
N SER A 657 -38.97 -13.85 1.80
CA SER A 657 -38.63 -15.24 2.13
C SER A 657 -37.62 -15.86 1.16
N ARG A 658 -37.55 -15.36 -0.08
CA ARG A 658 -36.69 -15.92 -1.15
C ARG A 658 -35.36 -15.19 -1.29
N PHE A 659 -34.34 -15.95 -1.65
CA PHE A 659 -33.03 -15.44 -2.05
C PHE A 659 -32.95 -15.23 -3.56
N THR A 660 -32.05 -14.33 -3.98
CA THR A 660 -31.72 -14.08 -5.39
C THR A 660 -30.22 -13.79 -5.52
N SER A 661 -29.59 -14.46 -6.48
CA SER A 661 -28.14 -14.48 -6.65
C SER A 661 -27.69 -13.56 -7.78
N VAL A 662 -26.66 -12.75 -7.53
CA VAL A 662 -26.01 -11.89 -8.51
C VAL A 662 -24.58 -12.36 -8.73
N THR A 663 -24.18 -12.58 -9.98
CA THR A 663 -22.78 -12.94 -10.33
C THR A 663 -21.96 -11.66 -10.54
N PRO A 664 -20.83 -11.46 -9.83
CA PRO A 664 -19.93 -10.33 -10.05
C PRO A 664 -19.33 -10.29 -11.45
N VAL A 665 -19.21 -9.08 -12.00
CA VAL A 665 -18.49 -8.77 -13.26
C VAL A 665 -17.39 -7.77 -12.94
N ASP A 666 -16.16 -8.00 -13.42
CA ASP A 666 -14.97 -7.18 -13.13
C ASP A 666 -14.77 -6.87 -11.63
N SER A 667 -15.01 -7.87 -10.77
CA SER A 667 -15.02 -7.79 -9.29
C SER A 667 -16.04 -6.81 -8.68
N ALA A 668 -17.15 -6.56 -9.38
CA ALA A 668 -18.22 -5.67 -8.93
C ALA A 668 -19.60 -6.25 -9.20
N TRP A 669 -20.58 -5.82 -8.41
CA TRP A 669 -21.99 -6.11 -8.65
C TRP A 669 -22.83 -4.88 -8.29
N MET A 670 -24.09 -4.87 -8.73
CA MET A 670 -25.04 -3.81 -8.38
C MET A 670 -26.40 -4.43 -8.08
N MET A 671 -27.13 -3.84 -7.13
CA MET A 671 -28.54 -4.13 -6.94
C MET A 671 -29.31 -3.45 -8.08
N GLN A 672 -30.24 -4.18 -8.69
CA GLN A 672 -31.06 -3.68 -9.79
C GLN A 672 -32.07 -2.68 -9.24
N PHE A 673 -32.08 -1.48 -9.82
CA PHE A 673 -32.99 -0.40 -9.48
C PHE A 673 -33.74 0.05 -10.73
N ALA A 674 -35.07 -0.07 -10.72
CA ALA A 674 -35.93 0.24 -11.85
C ALA A 674 -37.27 0.79 -11.35
N GLN A 675 -37.89 1.72 -12.10
CA GLN A 675 -39.21 2.29 -11.76
C GLN A 675 -39.32 2.82 -10.31
N GLY A 676 -38.21 3.30 -9.73
CA GLY A 676 -38.16 3.82 -8.35
C GLY A 676 -37.95 2.77 -7.25
N SER A 677 -37.95 1.48 -7.56
CA SER A 677 -37.81 0.37 -6.61
C SER A 677 -36.52 -0.44 -6.79
N PHE A 678 -36.16 -1.25 -5.78
CA PHE A 678 -35.08 -2.23 -5.88
C PHE A 678 -35.66 -3.64 -6.08
N ALA A 679 -35.08 -4.43 -6.99
CA ALA A 679 -35.46 -5.84 -7.16
C ALA A 679 -34.91 -6.75 -6.04
N GLN A 680 -33.96 -6.25 -5.25
CA GLN A 680 -33.32 -6.93 -4.13
C GLN A 680 -33.45 -6.15 -2.82
N THR A 681 -33.52 -6.86 -1.69
CA THR A 681 -33.43 -6.32 -0.32
C THR A 681 -32.25 -6.93 0.43
N PHE A 682 -31.82 -6.28 1.51
CA PHE A 682 -30.74 -6.75 2.37
C PHE A 682 -31.11 -8.07 3.09
N VAL A 683 -30.15 -8.99 3.21
CA VAL A 683 -30.40 -10.33 3.77
C VAL A 683 -30.81 -10.26 5.24
N ALA A 684 -30.10 -9.47 6.06
CA ALA A 684 -30.47 -9.18 7.43
C ALA A 684 -30.64 -7.68 7.63
N SER A 685 -31.80 -7.30 8.15
CA SER A 685 -32.15 -5.92 8.46
C SER A 685 -31.61 -5.54 9.83
N GLY A 686 -30.89 -4.43 9.91
CA GLY A 686 -30.79 -3.67 11.15
C GLY A 686 -32.07 -2.88 11.40
N LYS A 687 -32.24 -2.38 12.63
CA LYS A 687 -33.37 -1.51 13.02
C LYS A 687 -32.88 -0.11 13.30
N LEU A 688 -33.61 0.91 12.84
CA LEU A 688 -33.37 2.31 13.16
C LEU A 688 -34.68 2.94 13.66
N SER A 689 -34.68 3.36 14.92
CA SER A 689 -35.81 4.00 15.62
C SER A 689 -35.50 5.47 15.91
N SER A 690 -34.25 5.78 16.26
CA SER A 690 -33.77 7.13 16.58
C SER A 690 -32.47 7.47 15.84
N ILE A 691 -32.38 8.68 15.27
CA ILE A 691 -31.19 9.19 14.57
C ILE A 691 -30.98 10.66 14.92
N MET A 692 -29.73 11.09 15.08
CA MET A 692 -29.38 12.51 15.22
C MET A 692 -28.26 12.88 14.24
N VAL A 693 -28.28 14.12 13.75
CA VAL A 693 -27.36 14.59 12.70
C VAL A 693 -26.71 15.90 13.13
N ILE A 694 -25.38 16.02 13.00
CA ILE A 694 -24.59 17.21 13.29
C ILE A 694 -24.05 17.79 11.97
N VAL A 695 -24.17 19.11 11.78
CA VAL A 695 -23.69 19.82 10.58
C VAL A 695 -22.93 21.10 10.94
N GLU A 696 -21.97 21.50 10.10
CA GLU A 696 -21.14 22.69 10.34
C GLU A 696 -21.86 24.04 10.04
N SER A 697 -23.02 24.04 9.33
CA SER A 697 -23.71 25.29 8.97
C SER A 697 -25.21 25.15 8.72
N GLU A 698 -25.93 26.27 8.79
CA GLU A 698 -27.37 26.38 8.44
C GLU A 698 -27.66 26.19 6.93
N ARG A 699 -26.63 26.22 6.09
CA ARG A 699 -26.73 25.80 4.69
C ARG A 699 -26.70 24.27 4.59
N ASP A 700 -25.78 23.64 5.33
CA ASP A 700 -25.65 22.20 5.39
C ASP A 700 -26.84 21.55 6.12
N ARG A 701 -27.48 22.23 7.09
CA ARG A 701 -28.73 21.74 7.74
C ARG A 701 -29.82 21.47 6.73
N ARG A 702 -30.20 22.48 5.93
CA ARG A 702 -31.25 22.35 4.91
C ARG A 702 -30.93 21.27 3.87
N ALA A 703 -29.66 21.20 3.42
CA ALA A 703 -29.24 20.14 2.51
C ALA A 703 -29.27 18.73 3.15
N ALA A 704 -28.99 18.63 4.46
CA ALA A 704 -29.03 17.36 5.19
C ALA A 704 -30.47 16.88 5.43
N VAL A 705 -31.41 17.78 5.75
CA VAL A 705 -32.84 17.45 5.87
C VAL A 705 -33.33 16.82 4.56
N THR A 706 -33.19 17.50 3.42
CA THR A 706 -33.57 16.96 2.09
C THR A 706 -32.88 15.64 1.76
N PHE A 707 -31.59 15.50 2.09
CA PHE A 707 -30.86 14.24 1.89
C PHE A 707 -31.43 13.09 2.71
N PHE A 708 -31.85 13.31 3.97
CA PHE A 708 -32.45 12.28 4.82
C PHE A 708 -33.91 11.99 4.45
N GLU A 709 -34.67 12.98 4.00
CA GLU A 709 -36.00 12.80 3.38
C GLU A 709 -35.93 11.85 2.18
N GLU A 710 -34.93 11.99 1.30
CA GLU A 710 -34.74 11.05 0.18
C GLU A 710 -34.13 9.70 0.60
N LEU A 711 -33.26 9.67 1.61
CA LEU A 711 -32.50 8.47 1.99
C LEU A 711 -33.33 7.48 2.80
N LEU A 712 -34.14 7.93 3.77
CA LEU A 712 -34.89 7.03 4.66
C LEU A 712 -35.90 6.14 3.90
N PRO A 713 -36.68 6.62 2.91
CA PRO A 713 -37.51 5.76 2.07
C PRO A 713 -36.70 4.73 1.28
N LYS A 714 -35.49 5.09 0.81
CA LYS A 714 -34.60 4.16 0.09
C LYS A 714 -33.98 3.13 1.02
N MET A 715 -33.69 3.47 2.27
CA MET A 715 -33.29 2.52 3.31
C MET A 715 -34.40 1.50 3.61
N ARG A 716 -35.65 1.97 3.76
CA ARG A 716 -36.83 1.10 3.93
C ARG A 716 -37.06 0.19 2.72
N ALA A 717 -36.88 0.71 1.50
CA ALA A 717 -36.96 -0.06 0.25
C ALA A 717 -35.83 -1.09 0.09
N LEU A 718 -34.64 -0.83 0.64
CA LEU A 718 -33.55 -1.80 0.75
C LEU A 718 -33.78 -2.84 1.88
N GLY A 719 -34.86 -2.70 2.66
CA GLY A 719 -35.28 -3.68 3.67
C GLY A 719 -34.96 -3.31 5.11
N ILE A 720 -34.33 -2.15 5.39
CA ILE A 720 -34.03 -1.69 6.76
C ILE A 720 -35.33 -1.41 7.52
N ASP A 721 -35.41 -1.89 8.76
CA ASP A 721 -36.56 -1.67 9.65
C ASP A 721 -36.58 -0.24 10.19
N LEU A 722 -37.55 0.53 9.69
CA LEU A 722 -37.91 1.87 10.16
C LEU A 722 -39.33 1.88 10.77
N SER A 723 -39.74 0.79 11.45
CA SER A 723 -41.04 0.67 12.14
C SER A 723 -41.10 1.46 13.44
N GLY A 724 -39.98 1.52 14.17
CA GLY A 724 -39.83 2.31 15.39
C GLY A 724 -39.47 3.78 15.13
N PHE A 725 -39.30 4.18 13.86
CA PHE A 725 -38.97 5.55 13.49
C PHE A 725 -40.26 6.40 13.44
N PRO A 726 -40.34 7.57 14.10
CA PRO A 726 -41.54 8.40 14.10
C PRO A 726 -41.95 8.79 12.67
N ASN A 727 -43.26 8.85 12.43
CA ASN A 727 -43.80 9.21 11.12
C ASN A 727 -43.25 10.56 10.65
N LEU A 728 -42.66 10.58 9.45
CA LEU A 728 -42.04 11.74 8.80
C LEU A 728 -43.06 12.79 8.33
N ARG A 729 -43.92 13.25 9.25
CA ARG A 729 -44.67 14.50 9.09
C ARG A 729 -43.69 15.67 9.25
N GLN A 730 -43.94 16.78 8.53
CA GLN A 730 -43.00 17.90 8.43
C GLN A 730 -42.58 18.44 9.81
N GLY A 731 -41.29 18.78 9.96
CA GLY A 731 -40.70 19.35 11.18
C GLY A 731 -39.88 18.39 12.04
N VAL A 732 -40.06 17.06 11.96
CA VAL A 732 -39.26 16.12 12.78
C VAL A 732 -37.78 16.14 12.38
N LEU A 733 -37.47 16.14 11.08
CA LEU A 733 -36.09 16.17 10.59
C LEU A 733 -35.39 17.51 10.88
N ASP A 734 -36.12 18.62 10.96
CA ASP A 734 -35.56 19.93 11.32
C ASP A 734 -35.07 20.01 12.77
N ARG A 735 -35.63 19.19 13.67
CA ARG A 735 -35.14 18.99 15.05
C ARG A 735 -33.96 18.01 15.12
N VAL A 736 -33.99 16.97 14.28
CA VAL A 736 -32.96 15.92 14.21
C VAL A 736 -31.60 16.43 13.69
N VAL A 737 -31.59 17.47 12.85
CA VAL A 737 -30.36 18.03 12.27
C VAL A 737 -29.89 19.27 13.04
N LEU A 738 -28.96 19.05 13.96
CA LEU A 738 -28.33 20.08 14.81
C LEU A 738 -27.20 20.80 14.07
N VAL A 739 -27.22 22.14 14.08
CA VAL A 739 -26.04 22.94 13.72
C VAL A 739 -25.06 22.96 14.90
N ARG A 740 -23.78 22.71 14.62
CA ARG A 740 -22.67 22.75 15.57
C ARG A 740 -22.55 24.12 16.24
N ASN A 741 -22.45 24.15 17.57
CA ASN A 741 -22.41 25.36 18.39
C ASN A 741 -20.98 25.72 18.86
N ARG A 742 -19.98 25.42 18.02
CA ARG A 742 -18.53 25.64 18.27
C ARG A 742 -18.01 25.04 19.60
N ARG A 743 -18.68 24.04 20.16
CA ARG A 743 -18.23 23.36 21.39
C ARG A 743 -17.20 22.27 21.09
N THR A 744 -16.72 21.58 22.11
CA THR A 744 -15.86 20.40 21.90
C THR A 744 -16.67 19.27 21.25
N VAL A 745 -15.98 18.35 20.59
CA VAL A 745 -16.63 17.20 19.92
C VAL A 745 -17.39 16.32 20.92
N ALA A 746 -16.95 16.25 22.18
CA ALA A 746 -17.66 15.54 23.25
C ALA A 746 -18.99 16.23 23.61
N ASP A 747 -19.01 17.57 23.66
CA ASP A 747 -20.22 18.34 23.96
C ASP A 747 -21.28 18.22 22.86
N GLU A 748 -20.88 18.25 21.59
CA GLU A 748 -21.80 18.11 20.46
C GLU A 748 -22.37 16.68 20.37
N VAL A 749 -21.58 15.66 20.72
CA VAL A 749 -22.07 14.26 20.85
C VAL A 749 -23.03 14.12 22.04
N LEU A 750 -22.70 14.67 23.22
CA LEU A 750 -23.60 14.68 24.38
C LEU A 750 -24.89 15.44 24.13
N ARG A 751 -24.82 16.58 23.43
CA ARG A 751 -26.00 17.34 22.98
C ARG A 751 -26.87 16.49 22.07
N ALA A 752 -26.28 15.83 21.06
CA ALA A 752 -27.02 14.93 20.18
C ALA A 752 -27.64 13.74 20.93
N MET A 753 -27.01 13.23 21.98
CA MET A 753 -27.62 12.22 22.86
C MET A 753 -28.85 12.76 23.58
N ASN A 754 -28.75 13.91 24.23
CA ASN A 754 -29.82 14.50 25.04
C ASN A 754 -31.01 14.96 24.18
N GLU A 755 -30.75 15.64 23.06
CA GLU A 755 -31.82 16.06 22.13
C GLU A 755 -32.46 14.84 21.45
N GLY A 756 -31.71 13.76 21.22
CA GLY A 756 -32.27 12.47 20.79
C GLY A 756 -33.19 11.85 21.82
N ASP A 757 -32.81 11.87 23.11
CA ASP A 757 -33.65 11.35 24.20
C ASP A 757 -34.97 12.13 24.33
N GLU A 758 -34.93 13.46 24.20
CA GLU A 758 -36.13 14.31 24.19
C GLU A 758 -37.03 14.07 22.96
N ILE A 759 -36.45 13.88 21.76
CA ILE A 759 -37.20 13.72 20.50
C ILE A 759 -37.80 12.32 20.36
N PHE A 760 -37.09 11.27 20.81
CA PHE A 760 -37.45 9.87 20.56
C PHE A 760 -37.85 9.09 21.83
N GLY A 761 -37.74 9.67 23.03
CA GLY A 761 -37.93 8.96 24.30
C GLY A 761 -36.85 7.90 24.57
N ARG A 762 -35.69 8.03 23.91
CA ARG A 762 -34.54 7.10 23.98
C ARG A 762 -33.27 7.75 23.43
N CYS A 763 -32.13 7.32 23.94
CA CYS A 763 -30.81 7.56 23.35
C CYS A 763 -30.82 7.25 21.81
N PRO A 764 -30.16 8.06 20.97
CA PRO A 764 -30.15 7.84 19.52
C PRO A 764 -29.39 6.57 19.12
N ASP A 765 -30.04 5.69 18.34
CA ASP A 765 -29.42 4.47 17.80
C ASP A 765 -28.22 4.79 16.89
N LEU A 766 -28.21 5.98 16.27
CA LEU A 766 -27.19 6.42 15.32
C LEU A 766 -26.97 7.94 15.38
N ILE A 767 -25.71 8.37 15.52
CA ILE A 767 -25.29 9.78 15.33
C ILE A 767 -24.54 9.92 14.00
N VAL A 768 -24.94 10.89 13.17
CA VAL A 768 -24.28 11.22 11.90
C VAL A 768 -23.63 12.60 12.00
N TRP A 769 -22.38 12.76 11.55
CA TRP A 769 -21.74 14.07 11.43
C TRP A 769 -21.42 14.35 9.95
N VAL A 770 -21.86 15.49 9.43
CA VAL A 770 -21.58 15.95 8.05
C VAL A 770 -20.44 16.97 8.06
N PHE A 771 -19.23 16.52 7.74
CA PHE A 771 -18.05 17.39 7.72
C PHE A 771 -17.94 18.14 6.39
N THR A 772 -17.67 19.45 6.44
CA THR A 772 -17.44 20.26 5.22
C THR A 772 -16.10 19.92 4.56
N GLN A 773 -15.08 19.57 5.34
CA GLN A 773 -13.74 19.21 4.84
C GLN A 773 -13.50 17.70 4.90
N ALA A 774 -13.00 17.13 3.80
CA ALA A 774 -12.12 15.96 3.91
C ALA A 774 -10.84 16.43 4.61
N ASN A 775 -10.44 15.80 5.72
CA ASN A 775 -9.31 16.28 6.53
C ASN A 775 -9.65 16.29 8.04
N SER A 776 -10.88 16.71 8.37
CA SER A 776 -11.30 17.20 9.71
C SER A 776 -10.66 16.50 10.91
N GLU A 777 -9.99 17.33 11.72
CA GLU A 777 -9.34 17.01 13.00
C GLU A 777 -10.37 16.59 14.08
N ASP A 778 -11.65 16.91 13.89
CA ASP A 778 -12.76 16.45 14.73
C ASP A 778 -13.12 14.97 14.48
N TYR A 779 -12.80 14.39 13.31
CA TYR A 779 -13.24 13.03 12.95
C TYR A 779 -12.74 11.94 13.91
N PRO A 780 -11.45 11.88 14.31
CA PRO A 780 -10.97 10.89 15.27
C PRO A 780 -11.66 11.03 16.64
N SER A 781 -11.80 12.27 17.12
CA SER A 781 -12.49 12.62 18.37
C SER A 781 -13.97 12.21 18.34
N PHE A 782 -14.66 12.41 17.23
CA PHE A 782 -16.06 12.02 17.03
C PHE A 782 -16.21 10.49 17.04
N LYS A 783 -15.26 9.76 16.44
CA LYS A 783 -15.24 8.30 16.50
C LYS A 783 -14.97 7.81 17.92
N TYR A 784 -13.98 8.38 18.61
CA TYR A 784 -13.65 8.05 19.99
C TYR A 784 -14.84 8.28 20.94
N GLU A 785 -15.44 9.47 20.93
CA GLU A 785 -16.54 9.81 21.85
C GLU A 785 -17.79 8.95 21.61
N CYS A 786 -18.17 8.66 20.37
CA CYS A 786 -19.29 7.76 20.12
C CYS A 786 -18.99 6.31 20.52
N THR A 787 -17.79 5.78 20.22
CA THR A 787 -17.40 4.42 20.63
C THR A 787 -17.31 4.29 22.15
N ARG A 788 -16.73 5.30 22.84
CA ARG A 788 -16.65 5.39 24.31
C ARG A 788 -18.02 5.38 25.00
N ARG A 789 -19.08 5.76 24.29
CA ARG A 789 -20.46 5.86 24.78
C ARG A 789 -21.37 4.74 24.25
N GLY A 790 -20.85 3.80 23.48
CA GLY A 790 -21.61 2.68 22.91
C GLY A 790 -22.61 3.06 21.82
N ILE A 791 -22.38 4.17 21.11
CA ILE A 791 -23.31 4.71 20.09
C ILE A 791 -22.75 4.51 18.69
N ALA A 792 -23.54 3.91 17.80
CA ALA A 792 -23.18 3.78 16.39
C ALA A 792 -23.05 5.16 15.74
N SER A 793 -21.99 5.36 14.96
CA SER A 793 -21.69 6.69 14.41
C SER A 793 -21.22 6.67 12.95
N GLN A 794 -21.76 7.58 12.13
CA GLN A 794 -21.42 7.71 10.71
C GLN A 794 -20.88 9.11 10.39
N ALA A 795 -19.89 9.20 9.52
CA ALA A 795 -19.40 10.46 8.98
C ALA A 795 -19.79 10.59 7.49
N LEU A 796 -20.29 11.76 7.10
CA LEU A 796 -20.56 12.13 5.71
C LEU A 796 -19.73 13.37 5.36
N GLN A 797 -19.69 13.72 4.07
CA GLN A 797 -19.10 14.97 3.58
C GLN A 797 -20.20 15.83 2.96
N SER A 798 -20.18 17.15 3.17
CA SER A 798 -21.23 18.06 2.67
C SER A 798 -21.51 17.91 1.17
N LYS A 799 -20.46 17.68 0.37
CA LYS A 799 -20.55 17.40 -1.08
C LYS A 799 -21.38 16.16 -1.45
N LEU A 800 -21.63 15.24 -0.52
CA LEU A 800 -22.44 14.02 -0.73
C LEU A 800 -23.92 14.25 -0.42
N ILE A 801 -24.24 15.14 0.52
CA ILE A 801 -25.63 15.51 0.82
C ILE A 801 -26.21 16.47 -0.22
N ALA A 802 -25.36 17.18 -0.96
CA ALA A 802 -25.77 18.09 -2.04
C ALA A 802 -26.49 17.42 -3.23
N LYS A 803 -26.38 16.09 -3.41
CA LYS A 803 -27.19 15.31 -4.37
C LYS A 803 -27.14 13.82 -4.03
N LEU A 804 -28.26 13.25 -3.58
CA LEU A 804 -28.37 11.80 -3.43
C LEU A 804 -28.40 11.13 -4.81
N SER A 805 -27.63 10.06 -4.97
CA SER A 805 -27.73 9.14 -6.11
C SER A 805 -28.00 7.74 -5.59
N VAL A 806 -28.62 6.87 -6.40
CA VAL A 806 -28.95 5.49 -6.01
C VAL A 806 -27.73 4.75 -5.46
N GLN A 807 -26.57 4.89 -6.12
CA GLN A 807 -25.33 4.26 -5.67
C GLN A 807 -24.79 4.84 -4.36
N VAL A 808 -24.99 6.14 -4.08
CA VAL A 808 -24.67 6.73 -2.76
C VAL A 808 -25.65 6.24 -1.71
N ALA A 809 -26.96 6.18 -2.01
CA ALA A 809 -27.97 5.66 -1.10
C ALA A 809 -27.65 4.23 -0.66
N VAL A 810 -27.39 3.32 -1.61
CA VAL A 810 -26.96 1.94 -1.32
C VAL A 810 -25.66 1.91 -0.51
N ASN A 811 -24.62 2.64 -0.92
CA ASN A 811 -23.32 2.66 -0.23
C ASN A 811 -23.33 3.31 1.17
N VAL A 812 -24.35 4.10 1.50
CA VAL A 812 -24.61 4.61 2.86
C VAL A 812 -25.47 3.61 3.63
N ALA A 813 -26.59 3.16 3.06
CA ALA A 813 -27.50 2.19 3.68
C ALA A 813 -26.79 0.90 4.10
N MET A 814 -25.90 0.34 3.28
CA MET A 814 -25.08 -0.83 3.65
C MET A 814 -24.25 -0.60 4.92
N LYS A 815 -23.63 0.59 5.05
CA LYS A 815 -22.78 0.96 6.18
C LYS A 815 -23.57 1.32 7.44
N LEU A 816 -24.82 1.75 7.29
CA LEU A 816 -25.73 1.95 8.42
C LEU A 816 -26.30 0.60 8.87
N ASN A 817 -26.76 -0.24 7.94
CA ASN A 817 -27.24 -1.59 8.23
C ASN A 817 -26.18 -2.41 9.00
N SER A 818 -24.92 -2.37 8.55
CA SER A 818 -23.77 -3.02 9.21
C SER A 818 -23.49 -2.54 10.64
N LYS A 819 -23.96 -1.35 11.02
CA LYS A 819 -23.79 -0.76 12.36
C LYS A 819 -25.03 -0.90 13.24
N LEU A 820 -26.14 -1.30 12.64
CA LEU A 820 -27.42 -1.62 13.30
C LEU A 820 -27.60 -3.15 13.34
N HIS A 821 -26.49 -3.91 13.36
CA HIS A 821 -26.39 -5.36 13.43
C HIS A 821 -26.96 -6.16 12.24
N GLY A 822 -27.38 -5.50 11.15
CA GLY A 822 -27.76 -6.16 9.89
C GLY A 822 -26.57 -6.40 8.95
N TYR A 823 -26.79 -7.19 7.89
CA TYR A 823 -25.82 -7.35 6.79
C TYR A 823 -26.54 -7.35 5.43
N ALA A 824 -25.90 -6.73 4.44
CA ALA A 824 -26.52 -6.41 3.16
C ALA A 824 -26.68 -7.63 2.25
N PHE A 825 -25.64 -8.46 2.17
CA PHE A 825 -25.60 -9.64 1.30
C PHE A 825 -24.77 -10.75 1.94
N ARG A 826 -24.92 -11.98 1.44
CA ARG A 826 -24.01 -13.09 1.77
C ARG A 826 -23.41 -13.71 0.52
N LEU A 827 -22.37 -14.53 0.69
CA LEU A 827 -21.89 -15.41 -0.37
C LEU A 827 -22.89 -16.57 -0.51
N GLU A 828 -23.11 -17.02 -1.74
CA GLU A 828 -23.99 -18.15 -2.02
C GLU A 828 -23.38 -19.47 -1.54
N ARG A 829 -24.21 -20.33 -0.96
CA ARG A 829 -23.86 -21.69 -0.54
C ARG A 829 -23.12 -22.47 -1.65
N ASN A 830 -22.15 -23.27 -1.23
CA ASN A 830 -21.25 -24.05 -2.09
C ASN A 830 -20.45 -23.31 -3.18
N THR A 831 -20.46 -21.96 -3.28
CA THR A 831 -19.61 -21.32 -4.31
C THR A 831 -18.13 -21.46 -4.01
N LEU A 832 -17.42 -22.07 -4.98
CA LEU A 832 -15.97 -22.27 -5.00
C LEU A 832 -15.47 -23.17 -3.84
N GLY A 833 -15.68 -24.48 -3.98
CA GLY A 833 -15.07 -25.52 -3.13
C GLY A 833 -15.81 -25.85 -1.84
N GLY A 834 -16.82 -25.09 -1.42
CA GLY A 834 -17.73 -25.43 -0.32
C GLY A 834 -17.10 -25.51 1.09
N TRP A 835 -15.78 -25.40 1.24
CA TRP A 835 -15.04 -25.72 2.47
C TRP A 835 -15.57 -25.00 3.72
N ILE A 836 -15.93 -23.71 3.62
CA ILE A 836 -16.53 -22.93 4.71
C ILE A 836 -17.86 -23.55 5.18
N GLU A 837 -18.70 -24.00 4.25
CA GLU A 837 -20.01 -24.59 4.57
C GLU A 837 -19.85 -26.00 5.17
N THR A 838 -18.90 -26.79 4.66
CA THR A 838 -18.59 -28.14 5.16
C THR A 838 -17.96 -28.13 6.56
N HIS A 839 -17.05 -27.19 6.84
CA HIS A 839 -16.24 -27.19 8.08
C HIS A 839 -16.74 -26.21 9.16
N ALA A 840 -17.66 -25.30 8.82
CA ALA A 840 -18.13 -24.21 9.68
C ALA A 840 -17.00 -23.53 10.49
N PRO A 841 -15.94 -23.04 9.82
CA PRO A 841 -14.75 -22.51 10.49
C PRO A 841 -15.06 -21.18 11.19
N MET A 842 -14.47 -20.97 12.37
CA MET A 842 -14.39 -19.61 12.91
C MET A 842 -13.30 -18.86 12.16
N LEU A 843 -13.67 -17.79 11.46
CA LEU A 843 -12.71 -16.96 10.74
C LEU A 843 -12.11 -15.91 11.67
N PHE A 844 -10.79 -15.79 11.64
CA PHE A 844 -10.07 -14.70 12.28
C PHE A 844 -9.35 -13.83 11.25
N GLY A 845 -9.32 -12.51 11.49
CA GLY A 845 -8.50 -11.55 10.75
C GLY A 845 -7.66 -10.72 11.71
N ILE A 846 -6.36 -10.60 11.45
CA ILE A 846 -5.41 -9.93 12.36
C ILE A 846 -4.52 -8.95 11.57
N ASP A 847 -4.48 -7.69 12.01
CA ASP A 847 -3.50 -6.68 11.59
C ASP A 847 -2.70 -6.16 12.79
N LEU A 848 -1.45 -5.76 12.53
CA LEU A 848 -0.58 -5.13 13.51
C LEU A 848 0.01 -3.83 12.93
N SER A 849 -0.51 -2.71 13.41
CA SER A 849 -0.19 -1.40 12.87
C SER A 849 0.98 -0.76 13.62
N HIS A 850 2.02 -0.34 12.89
CA HIS A 850 3.23 0.29 13.44
C HIS A 850 3.37 1.76 13.04
N GLU A 851 4.00 2.56 13.90
CA GLU A 851 4.48 3.92 13.63
C GLU A 851 5.88 4.11 14.26
N ILE A 852 6.61 5.15 13.87
CA ILE A 852 7.97 5.43 14.35
C ILE A 852 7.90 5.99 15.77
N ASP A 853 8.67 5.39 16.69
CA ASP A 853 8.81 5.80 18.10
C ASP A 853 7.50 5.85 18.93
N LYS A 854 6.40 5.27 18.43
CA LYS A 854 5.08 5.19 19.08
C LYS A 854 4.62 3.74 19.33
N PRO A 855 3.67 3.50 20.26
CA PRO A 855 3.07 2.17 20.49
C PRO A 855 2.45 1.56 19.23
N SER A 856 2.43 0.23 19.18
CA SER A 856 1.83 -0.53 18.08
C SER A 856 0.42 -0.98 18.44
N VAL A 857 -0.51 -0.94 17.48
CA VAL A 857 -1.92 -1.29 17.68
C VAL A 857 -2.18 -2.64 17.01
N ALA A 858 -2.51 -3.65 17.80
CA ALA A 858 -3.01 -4.93 17.33
C ALA A 858 -4.53 -4.87 17.24
N ALA A 859 -5.10 -5.34 16.13
CA ALA A 859 -6.53 -5.61 16.01
C ALA A 859 -6.74 -7.03 15.51
N MET A 860 -7.64 -7.75 16.18
CA MET A 860 -8.15 -9.05 15.79
C MET A 860 -9.66 -8.93 15.57
N VAL A 861 -10.19 -9.65 14.59
CA VAL A 861 -11.63 -9.83 14.42
C VAL A 861 -11.96 -11.31 14.35
N ALA A 862 -13.12 -11.71 14.89
CA ALA A 862 -13.59 -13.09 14.93
C ALA A 862 -15.04 -13.19 14.42
N SER A 863 -15.36 -14.22 13.63
CA SER A 863 -16.68 -14.38 13.02
C SER A 863 -17.76 -14.87 13.98
N MET A 864 -18.90 -14.18 14.06
CA MET A 864 -19.98 -14.46 15.02
C MET A 864 -20.94 -15.59 14.62
N HIS A 865 -20.87 -16.09 13.37
CA HIS A 865 -21.84 -17.07 12.86
C HIS A 865 -21.29 -17.85 11.66
N GLY A 866 -21.85 -19.03 11.36
CA GLY A 866 -21.37 -19.92 10.27
C GLY A 866 -21.35 -19.30 8.87
N ALA A 867 -22.21 -18.31 8.56
CA ALA A 867 -22.13 -17.56 7.29
C ALA A 867 -21.01 -16.50 7.24
N ALA A 868 -20.16 -16.41 8.27
CA ALA A 868 -18.92 -15.62 8.39
C ALA A 868 -18.93 -14.19 7.80
N ILE A 869 -19.87 -13.34 8.26
CA ILE A 869 -20.05 -11.96 7.78
C ILE A 869 -20.03 -10.95 8.93
N VAL A 870 -20.84 -11.16 9.97
CA VAL A 870 -20.74 -10.39 11.21
C VAL A 870 -19.50 -10.83 11.97
N MET A 871 -18.71 -9.85 12.41
CA MET A 871 -17.43 -10.03 13.09
C MET A 871 -17.43 -9.15 14.34
N GLU A 872 -16.91 -9.65 15.45
CA GLU A 872 -16.58 -8.87 16.65
C GLU A 872 -15.09 -8.51 16.63
N GLU A 873 -14.71 -7.36 17.18
CA GLU A 873 -13.30 -6.98 17.33
C GLU A 873 -12.74 -7.15 18.75
N THR A 874 -11.48 -7.56 18.84
CA THR A 874 -10.64 -7.37 20.03
C THR A 874 -9.38 -6.60 19.66
N CYS A 875 -8.87 -5.79 20.59
CA CYS A 875 -7.76 -4.86 20.36
C CYS A 875 -6.74 -4.93 21.49
N SER A 876 -5.46 -4.68 21.18
CA SER A 876 -4.46 -4.37 22.19
C SER A 876 -3.45 -3.32 21.70
N ILE A 877 -2.73 -2.71 22.64
CA ILE A 877 -1.69 -1.72 22.40
C ILE A 877 -0.42 -2.19 23.09
N GLN A 878 0.59 -2.51 22.28
CA GLN A 878 1.85 -3.08 22.72
C GLN A 878 3.01 -2.10 22.54
N GLY A 879 3.96 -2.14 23.47
CA GLY A 879 5.16 -1.32 23.45
C GLY A 879 6.14 -1.67 22.33
N LEU A 880 7.13 -0.81 22.14
CA LEU A 880 8.33 -1.13 21.37
C LEU A 880 9.26 -2.01 22.23
N ALA A 881 9.97 -2.96 21.61
CA ALA A 881 11.01 -3.72 22.27
C ALA A 881 12.19 -2.80 22.58
N GLU A 882 12.44 -2.53 23.85
CA GLU A 882 13.59 -1.74 24.32
C GLU A 882 14.92 -2.44 24.02
N PRO A 883 16.03 -1.70 23.83
CA PRO A 883 17.34 -2.31 23.63
C PRO A 883 17.83 -2.99 24.92
N PRO A 884 18.67 -4.04 24.83
CA PRO A 884 19.27 -4.67 26.00
C PRO A 884 20.03 -3.66 26.90
N GLN A 885 19.97 -3.90 28.21
CA GLN A 885 20.77 -3.14 29.18
C GLN A 885 22.26 -3.23 28.81
N GLY A 886 22.98 -2.11 28.93
CA GLY A 886 24.37 -1.99 28.48
C GLY A 886 24.57 -1.51 27.04
N ASN A 887 23.51 -1.32 26.23
CA ASN A 887 23.61 -0.72 24.89
C ASN A 887 23.05 0.72 24.82
N PRO A 888 23.78 1.76 25.27
CA PRO A 888 23.31 3.15 25.28
C PRO A 888 23.18 3.79 23.88
N LEU A 889 23.65 3.11 22.82
CA LEU A 889 23.42 3.51 21.41
C LEU A 889 22.27 2.73 20.77
N GLY A 890 21.68 1.77 21.49
CA GLY A 890 20.52 1.01 21.08
C GLY A 890 19.29 1.91 20.92
N ARG A 891 18.37 1.47 20.06
CA ARG A 891 17.05 2.08 19.90
C ARG A 891 15.99 1.02 20.10
N ALA A 892 14.88 1.42 20.70
CA ALA A 892 13.70 0.58 20.74
C ALA A 892 13.25 0.22 19.31
N ARG A 893 12.67 -0.97 19.15
CA ARG A 893 12.26 -1.52 17.85
C ARG A 893 10.78 -1.87 17.85
N LYS A 894 10.12 -1.77 16.70
CA LYS A 894 8.79 -2.36 16.53
C LYS A 894 8.87 -3.88 16.71
N GLN A 895 7.81 -4.46 17.25
CA GLN A 895 7.64 -5.89 17.44
C GLN A 895 6.58 -6.36 16.45
N GLU A 896 6.95 -7.18 15.46
CA GLU A 896 6.04 -7.61 14.39
C GLU A 896 5.05 -8.71 14.82
N ILE A 897 5.25 -9.27 16.03
CA ILE A 897 4.40 -10.28 16.67
C ILE A 897 3.36 -9.60 17.55
N VAL A 898 2.11 -10.08 17.50
CA VAL A 898 1.04 -9.65 18.41
C VAL A 898 1.26 -10.30 19.77
N VAL A 899 1.74 -9.52 20.74
CA VAL A 899 2.15 -10.03 22.07
C VAL A 899 0.95 -10.60 22.83
N ASP A 900 -0.19 -9.93 22.78
CA ASP A 900 -1.41 -10.30 23.50
C ASP A 900 -2.28 -11.33 22.75
N THR A 901 -1.74 -12.08 21.78
CA THR A 901 -2.53 -13.00 20.92
C THR A 901 -3.46 -13.91 21.73
N CYS A 902 -2.96 -14.50 22.82
CA CYS A 902 -3.77 -15.36 23.68
C CYS A 902 -4.92 -14.59 24.34
N LYS A 903 -4.64 -13.44 24.97
CA LYS A 903 -5.67 -12.57 25.57
C LYS A 903 -6.71 -12.11 24.55
N MET A 904 -6.27 -11.68 23.36
CA MET A 904 -7.13 -11.18 22.29
C MET A 904 -8.04 -12.26 21.68
N ALA A 905 -7.55 -13.51 21.58
CA ALA A 905 -8.35 -14.65 21.16
C ALA A 905 -9.33 -15.10 22.26
N THR A 906 -8.86 -15.24 23.51
CA THR A 906 -9.70 -15.63 24.67
C THR A 906 -10.83 -14.64 24.91
N ALA A 907 -10.57 -13.33 24.77
CA ALA A 907 -11.57 -12.28 24.95
C ALA A 907 -12.60 -12.16 23.80
N SER A 908 -12.48 -12.96 22.74
CA SER A 908 -13.48 -12.96 21.66
C SER A 908 -14.72 -13.77 22.07
N ARG A 909 -15.86 -13.10 22.18
CA ARG A 909 -17.15 -13.69 22.55
C ARG A 909 -17.63 -14.82 21.62
N PRO A 910 -17.30 -14.91 20.30
CA PRO A 910 -17.68 -16.10 19.52
C PRO A 910 -16.89 -17.34 19.95
N LEU A 911 -15.63 -17.20 20.35
CA LEU A 911 -14.84 -18.31 20.89
C LEU A 911 -15.33 -18.66 22.30
N ALA A 912 -15.59 -17.66 23.14
CA ALA A 912 -16.13 -17.79 24.50
C ALA A 912 -17.65 -18.06 24.59
N SER A 913 -18.35 -18.32 23.47
CA SER A 913 -19.74 -18.80 23.47
C SER A 913 -19.88 -20.25 22.97
N ALA A 914 -18.74 -20.92 22.68
CA ALA A 914 -18.60 -22.36 22.45
C ALA A 914 -19.55 -23.00 21.41
N GLY A 915 -20.17 -22.20 20.55
CA GLY A 915 -21.10 -22.63 19.52
C GLY A 915 -20.42 -23.15 18.26
N ALA A 916 -20.16 -24.46 18.19
CA ALA A 916 -20.04 -25.25 16.95
C ALA A 916 -18.83 -25.06 16.01
N ALA A 917 -17.83 -24.23 16.34
CA ALA A 917 -16.61 -24.12 15.52
C ALA A 917 -15.69 -25.36 15.65
N LYS A 918 -15.72 -26.25 14.64
CA LYS A 918 -14.85 -27.44 14.56
C LYS A 918 -13.42 -27.13 14.11
N SER A 919 -13.22 -25.97 13.50
CA SER A 919 -11.92 -25.48 13.01
C SER A 919 -11.82 -23.97 13.11
N LEU A 920 -10.58 -23.45 13.19
CA LEU A 920 -10.27 -22.02 13.12
C LEU A 920 -9.50 -21.75 11.83
N LEU A 921 -9.91 -20.73 11.06
CA LEU A 921 -9.17 -20.25 9.89
C LEU A 921 -8.69 -18.82 10.15
N VAL A 922 -7.40 -18.68 10.45
CA VAL A 922 -6.77 -17.44 10.90
C VAL A 922 -6.00 -16.79 9.75
N PHE A 923 -6.33 -15.54 9.43
CA PHE A 923 -5.60 -14.72 8.45
C PHE A 923 -4.86 -13.55 9.12
N ARG A 924 -3.57 -13.40 8.82
CA ARG A 924 -2.65 -12.47 9.49
C ARG A 924 -1.90 -11.59 8.47
N ASP A 925 -2.23 -10.29 8.34
CA ASP A 925 -1.52 -9.39 7.40
C ASP A 925 -0.18 -8.92 7.97
N GLY A 926 0.61 -8.23 7.13
CA GLY A 926 1.86 -7.56 7.50
C GLY A 926 3.10 -8.46 7.59
N VAL A 927 2.93 -9.71 8.05
CA VAL A 927 4.00 -10.67 8.30
C VAL A 927 4.80 -11.00 7.04
N SER A 928 6.12 -10.92 7.14
CA SER A 928 7.10 -11.28 6.11
C SER A 928 7.79 -12.62 6.37
N GLU A 929 8.53 -13.12 5.38
CA GLU A 929 9.29 -14.39 5.46
C GLU A 929 10.17 -14.48 6.72
N SER A 930 10.85 -13.39 7.06
CA SER A 930 11.73 -13.30 8.24
C SER A 930 11.01 -13.30 9.59
N GLU A 931 9.68 -13.26 9.60
CA GLU A 931 8.85 -13.31 10.82
C GLU A 931 8.05 -14.62 10.96
N PHE A 932 8.04 -15.50 9.95
CA PHE A 932 7.28 -16.76 9.97
C PHE A 932 7.66 -17.66 11.17
N GLN A 933 8.96 -17.85 11.43
CA GLN A 933 9.45 -18.60 12.59
C GLN A 933 8.88 -18.05 13.91
N SER A 934 8.84 -16.73 14.06
CA SER A 934 8.33 -16.06 15.26
C SER A 934 6.81 -16.21 15.38
N VAL A 935 6.05 -16.11 14.29
CA VAL A 935 4.59 -16.35 14.29
C VAL A 935 4.27 -17.79 14.66
N LEU A 936 5.01 -18.75 14.12
CA LEU A 936 4.91 -20.18 14.44
C LEU A 936 5.33 -20.50 15.89
N SER A 937 6.27 -19.74 16.46
CA SER A 937 6.77 -19.94 17.84
C SER A 937 5.95 -19.23 18.92
N TYR A 938 5.20 -18.17 18.58
CA TYR A 938 4.49 -17.33 19.56
C TYR A 938 2.99 -17.20 19.29
N GLU A 939 2.56 -16.78 18.09
CA GLU A 939 1.13 -16.53 17.81
C GLU A 939 0.33 -17.85 17.68
N VAL A 940 0.88 -18.86 17.02
CA VAL A 940 0.21 -20.16 16.85
C VAL A 940 0.01 -20.91 18.20
N PRO A 941 1.02 -21.04 19.08
CA PRO A 941 0.80 -21.62 20.42
C PRO A 941 -0.18 -20.80 21.27
N ALA A 942 -0.16 -19.46 21.15
CA ALA A 942 -1.08 -18.59 21.88
C ALA A 942 -2.56 -18.81 21.49
N PHE A 943 -2.85 -19.14 20.22
CA PHE A 943 -4.21 -19.57 19.81
C PHE A 943 -4.62 -20.92 20.43
N LYS A 944 -3.69 -21.89 20.50
CA LYS A 944 -3.97 -23.18 21.15
C LYS A 944 -4.21 -23.04 22.65
N GLU A 945 -3.44 -22.17 23.31
CA GLU A 945 -3.61 -21.84 24.72
C GLU A 945 -4.93 -21.11 24.99
N ALA A 946 -5.36 -20.17 24.12
CA ALA A 946 -6.67 -19.54 24.22
C ALA A 946 -7.82 -20.57 24.15
N CYS A 947 -7.72 -21.56 23.26
CA CYS A 947 -8.67 -22.66 23.20
C CYS A 947 -8.65 -23.52 24.48
N ARG A 948 -7.46 -23.76 25.06
CA ARG A 948 -7.31 -24.50 26.33
C ARG A 948 -7.91 -23.74 27.53
N ILE A 949 -7.81 -22.42 27.55
CA ILE A 949 -8.39 -21.56 28.59
C ILE A 949 -9.92 -21.60 28.51
N ILE A 950 -10.50 -21.35 27.33
CA ILE A 950 -11.96 -21.39 27.11
C ILE A 950 -12.54 -22.78 27.41
N LYS A 951 -11.81 -23.85 27.08
CA LYS A 951 -12.17 -25.23 27.43
C LYS A 951 -12.22 -25.51 28.95
N ALA A 952 -11.52 -24.70 29.75
CA ALA A 952 -11.47 -24.81 31.20
C ALA A 952 -12.38 -23.78 31.93
N ASP A 953 -13.13 -22.98 31.19
CA ASP A 953 -14.05 -21.98 31.73
C ASP A 953 -15.30 -22.65 32.32
N LYS A 954 -15.46 -22.51 33.64
CA LYS A 954 -16.56 -23.10 34.41
C LYS A 954 -17.88 -22.35 34.28
N GLU A 955 -17.83 -21.05 33.99
CA GLU A 955 -19.04 -20.26 33.77
C GLU A 955 -19.63 -20.59 32.40
N LEU A 956 -18.78 -20.66 31.38
CA LEU A 956 -19.14 -21.14 30.05
C LEU A 956 -19.64 -22.60 30.09
N GLU A 957 -18.95 -23.48 30.82
CA GLU A 957 -19.42 -24.86 31.07
C GLU A 957 -20.84 -24.87 31.66
N SER A 958 -21.11 -24.04 32.67
CA SER A 958 -22.44 -23.92 33.29
C SER A 958 -23.49 -23.30 32.35
N VAL A 959 -23.12 -22.35 31.51
CA VAL A 959 -24.01 -21.72 30.52
C VAL A 959 -24.40 -22.73 29.43
N LEU A 960 -23.46 -23.54 28.93
CA LEU A 960 -23.75 -24.60 27.97
C LEU A 960 -24.60 -25.72 28.58
N GLU A 961 -24.32 -26.11 29.83
CA GLU A 961 -25.12 -27.09 30.57
C GLU A 961 -26.58 -26.63 30.75
N LYS A 962 -26.80 -25.32 31.01
CA LYS A 962 -28.15 -24.72 31.05
C LYS A 962 -28.81 -24.60 29.66
N ALA A 963 -28.03 -24.34 28.61
CA ALA A 963 -28.55 -24.07 27.26
C ALA A 963 -28.73 -25.32 26.39
N ARG A 964 -28.03 -26.42 26.68
CA ARG A 964 -28.00 -27.67 25.89
C ARG A 964 -28.07 -28.94 26.73
N GLY A 965 -28.21 -28.84 28.05
CA GLY A 965 -28.08 -29.97 28.96
C GLY A 965 -26.65 -30.50 29.04
N GLN A 966 -26.50 -31.69 29.64
CA GLN A 966 -25.24 -32.42 29.80
C GLN A 966 -24.42 -32.54 28.49
N GLY A 967 -25.09 -32.64 27.34
CA GLY A 967 -24.44 -32.70 26.03
C GLY A 967 -23.56 -31.48 25.72
N GLY A 968 -23.99 -30.26 26.06
CA GLY A 968 -23.19 -29.04 25.79
C GLY A 968 -21.91 -28.95 26.62
N LYS A 969 -21.95 -29.52 27.83
CA LYS A 969 -20.81 -29.66 28.74
C LYS A 969 -19.79 -30.68 28.22
N GLU A 970 -20.29 -31.80 27.69
CA GLU A 970 -19.47 -32.82 27.05
C GLU A 970 -18.90 -32.36 25.70
N GLU A 971 -19.65 -31.59 24.91
CA GLU A 971 -19.15 -30.90 23.70
C GLU A 971 -17.95 -30.00 24.02
N LEU A 972 -18.03 -29.15 25.05
CA LEU A 972 -16.91 -28.27 25.47
C LEU A 972 -15.70 -29.09 25.96
N ARG A 973 -15.94 -30.13 26.77
CA ARG A 973 -14.89 -31.05 27.25
C ARG A 973 -14.24 -31.85 26.12
N ALA A 974 -14.96 -32.16 25.05
CA ALA A 974 -14.43 -32.80 23.85
C ALA A 974 -13.74 -31.80 22.90
N TRP A 975 -14.12 -30.52 22.91
CA TRP A 975 -13.68 -29.51 21.95
C TRP A 975 -12.15 -29.38 21.86
N ASN A 976 -11.64 -29.40 20.63
CA ASN A 976 -10.23 -29.21 20.29
C ASN A 976 -10.16 -28.80 18.81
N PRO A 977 -10.30 -27.51 18.48
CA PRO A 977 -10.50 -27.06 17.11
C PRO A 977 -9.20 -27.15 16.30
N LYS A 978 -9.28 -27.71 15.09
CA LYS A 978 -8.14 -27.75 14.16
C LYS A 978 -7.83 -26.34 13.61
N ILE A 979 -6.57 -25.95 13.60
CA ILE A 979 -6.13 -24.63 13.14
C ILE A 979 -5.61 -24.67 11.69
N VAL A 980 -6.08 -23.73 10.88
CA VAL A 980 -5.44 -23.31 9.63
C VAL A 980 -4.98 -21.86 9.82
N PHE A 981 -3.70 -21.58 9.67
CA PHE A 981 -3.10 -20.25 9.90
C PHE A 981 -2.39 -19.76 8.63
N VAL A 982 -2.76 -18.59 8.13
CA VAL A 982 -2.36 -18.07 6.82
C VAL A 982 -1.85 -16.63 6.95
N ALA A 983 -0.56 -16.43 6.63
CA ALA A 983 0.01 -15.09 6.50
C ALA A 983 -0.46 -14.47 5.17
N ALA A 984 -0.94 -13.22 5.22
CA ALA A 984 -1.49 -12.48 4.08
C ALA A 984 -0.63 -11.24 3.78
N LEU A 985 0.50 -11.40 3.10
CA LEU A 985 1.41 -10.29 2.81
C LEU A 985 0.95 -9.49 1.59
N LYS A 986 0.29 -8.34 1.79
CA LYS A 986 0.00 -7.41 0.69
C LYS A 986 1.25 -6.69 0.14
N ARG A 987 2.30 -6.54 0.95
CA ARG A 987 3.35 -5.51 0.73
C ARG A 987 4.60 -5.95 -0.08
N HIS A 988 4.48 -6.93 -0.98
CA HIS A 988 5.60 -7.41 -1.84
C HIS A 988 5.83 -6.64 -3.16
N SER A 989 6.99 -6.86 -3.78
CA SER A 989 7.39 -6.28 -5.08
C SER A 989 6.96 -7.07 -6.31
N ILE A 990 6.66 -8.38 -6.21
CA ILE A 990 6.18 -9.19 -7.37
C ILE A 990 4.93 -8.55 -8.02
N ARG A 991 4.89 -8.53 -9.35
CA ARG A 991 3.77 -8.15 -10.22
C ARG A 991 3.70 -9.09 -11.41
N ALA A 992 2.50 -9.27 -11.93
CA ALA A 992 2.24 -9.94 -13.19
C ALA A 992 1.32 -9.07 -14.05
N PHE A 993 1.37 -9.31 -15.36
CA PHE A 993 0.68 -8.56 -16.39
C PHE A 993 0.17 -9.54 -17.45
N VAL A 994 -0.94 -9.23 -18.11
CA VAL A 994 -1.39 -9.98 -19.29
C VAL A 994 -0.68 -9.40 -20.51
N PRO A 995 0.13 -10.18 -21.26
CA PRO A 995 0.73 -9.72 -22.50
C PRO A 995 -0.33 -9.61 -23.61
N ASN A 996 -0.20 -8.61 -24.47
CA ASN A 996 -1.00 -8.51 -25.70
C ASN A 996 -0.40 -9.40 -26.79
N ALA A 997 -1.23 -10.20 -27.45
CA ALA A 997 -0.80 -11.16 -28.48
C ALA A 997 -0.12 -10.51 -29.71
N SER A 998 -0.41 -9.23 -30.01
CA SER A 998 0.18 -8.50 -31.14
C SER A 998 1.41 -7.66 -30.78
N ASP A 999 1.55 -7.26 -29.51
CA ASP A 999 2.77 -6.64 -28.96
C ASP A 999 2.88 -6.95 -27.47
N PRO A 1000 3.73 -7.92 -27.07
CA PRO A 1000 3.90 -8.31 -25.67
C PRO A 1000 4.33 -7.17 -24.73
N ARG A 1001 4.83 -6.05 -25.25
CA ARG A 1001 5.21 -4.86 -24.46
C ARG A 1001 3.99 -4.04 -24.03
N ASN A 1002 2.89 -4.13 -24.77
CA ASN A 1002 1.63 -3.45 -24.49
C ASN A 1002 0.77 -4.28 -23.52
N THR A 1003 1.18 -4.35 -22.26
CA THR A 1003 0.55 -5.22 -21.27
C THR A 1003 -0.69 -4.61 -20.59
N SER A 1004 -1.62 -5.46 -20.16
CA SER A 1004 -2.79 -5.06 -19.36
C SER A 1004 -2.78 -5.66 -17.95
N ASN A 1005 -3.73 -5.23 -17.11
CA ASN A 1005 -3.87 -5.73 -15.75
C ASN A 1005 -4.29 -7.21 -15.76
N ILE A 1006 -3.78 -7.98 -14.80
CA ILE A 1006 -4.35 -9.29 -14.47
C ILE A 1006 -5.81 -9.16 -14.05
N LEU A 1007 -6.62 -10.12 -14.47
CA LEU A 1007 -8.07 -10.12 -14.26
C LEU A 1007 -8.41 -10.49 -12.81
N PRO A 1008 -9.57 -10.07 -12.29
CA PRO A 1008 -10.03 -10.52 -10.98
C PRO A 1008 -10.17 -12.04 -10.95
N GLY A 1009 -9.72 -12.66 -9.87
CA GLY A 1009 -9.66 -14.12 -9.74
C GLY A 1009 -8.36 -14.74 -10.28
N THR A 1010 -7.44 -13.96 -10.87
CA THR A 1010 -6.10 -14.48 -11.19
C THR A 1010 -5.35 -14.93 -9.93
N VAL A 1011 -4.98 -16.21 -9.91
CA VAL A 1011 -4.07 -16.85 -8.97
C VAL A 1011 -2.77 -17.21 -9.68
N LEU A 1012 -1.65 -16.95 -9.01
CA LEU A 1012 -0.32 -17.43 -9.35
C LEU A 1012 0.19 -18.29 -8.20
N ASP A 1013 0.15 -19.61 -8.38
CA ASP A 1013 0.70 -20.57 -7.43
C ASP A 1013 1.90 -21.36 -8.01
N ARG A 1014 2.49 -20.88 -9.11
CA ARG A 1014 3.63 -21.46 -9.82
C ARG A 1014 4.72 -20.41 -10.07
N ASP A 1015 5.92 -20.87 -10.44
CA ASP A 1015 7.11 -20.13 -10.87
C ASP A 1015 7.68 -19.07 -9.91
N VAL A 1016 6.91 -18.02 -9.58
CA VAL A 1016 7.31 -16.88 -8.73
C VAL A 1016 6.99 -17.06 -7.25
N VAL A 1017 6.44 -18.21 -6.88
CA VAL A 1017 6.10 -18.62 -5.51
C VAL A 1017 7.28 -19.31 -4.81
N ASP A 1018 7.12 -19.63 -3.53
CA ASP A 1018 8.14 -20.34 -2.75
C ASP A 1018 8.40 -21.76 -3.30
N PRO A 1019 9.66 -22.26 -3.31
CA PRO A 1019 9.94 -23.62 -3.75
C PRO A 1019 9.28 -24.71 -2.90
N HIS A 1020 9.03 -24.45 -1.62
CA HIS A 1020 8.62 -25.47 -0.65
C HIS A 1020 7.36 -25.09 0.12
N ALA A 1021 7.22 -23.85 0.59
CA ALA A 1021 6.06 -23.41 1.37
C ALA A 1021 4.77 -23.39 0.53
N ALA A 1022 3.63 -23.68 1.15
CA ALA A 1022 2.31 -23.62 0.54
C ALA A 1022 1.82 -22.17 0.41
N ASP A 1023 2.39 -21.42 -0.56
CA ASP A 1023 2.04 -20.04 -0.86
C ASP A 1023 1.51 -19.81 -2.28
N PHE A 1024 0.79 -18.70 -2.47
CA PHE A 1024 0.29 -18.24 -3.76
C PHE A 1024 0.02 -16.74 -3.74
N TYR A 1025 -0.02 -16.11 -4.92
CA TYR A 1025 -0.49 -14.73 -5.09
C TYR A 1025 -1.90 -14.74 -5.67
N ALA A 1026 -2.87 -14.10 -5.00
CA ALA A 1026 -4.25 -13.99 -5.48
C ALA A 1026 -4.67 -12.53 -5.73
N ALA A 1027 -5.23 -12.27 -6.91
CA ALA A 1027 -5.76 -10.98 -7.35
C ALA A 1027 -7.29 -10.98 -7.35
N SER A 1028 -7.92 -11.03 -6.18
CA SER A 1028 -9.40 -11.07 -6.08
C SER A 1028 -10.14 -9.83 -6.59
N HIS A 1029 -9.43 -8.75 -6.96
CA HIS A 1029 -10.01 -7.45 -7.29
C HIS A 1029 -9.33 -6.84 -8.53
N SER A 1030 -10.09 -6.06 -9.28
CA SER A 1030 -9.54 -5.17 -10.32
C SER A 1030 -9.02 -3.88 -9.69
N ALA A 1031 -7.83 -3.43 -10.11
CA ALA A 1031 -7.33 -2.11 -9.73
C ALA A 1031 -8.05 -1.00 -10.50
N LEU A 1032 -8.76 -0.14 -9.77
CA LEU A 1032 -9.43 1.05 -10.32
C LEU A 1032 -8.44 2.08 -10.91
N ILE A 1033 -7.20 2.08 -10.41
CA ILE A 1033 -6.13 3.04 -10.75
C ILE A 1033 -4.79 2.29 -10.75
N GLY A 1034 -4.03 2.41 -11.84
CA GLY A 1034 -2.69 1.83 -11.98
C GLY A 1034 -2.65 0.31 -12.12
N THR A 1035 -1.52 -0.30 -11.72
CA THR A 1035 -1.29 -1.75 -11.82
C THR A 1035 -1.88 -2.54 -10.65
N THR A 1036 -2.62 -3.61 -10.94
CA THR A 1036 -3.12 -4.59 -9.97
C THR A 1036 -1.98 -5.16 -9.13
N ARG A 1037 -2.24 -5.27 -7.83
CA ARG A 1037 -1.38 -5.94 -6.86
C ARG A 1037 -2.15 -7.12 -6.29
N ALA A 1038 -1.83 -8.32 -6.75
CA ALA A 1038 -2.19 -9.55 -6.03
C ALA A 1038 -1.66 -9.47 -4.59
N THR A 1039 -2.30 -10.17 -3.66
CA THR A 1039 -1.80 -10.35 -2.29
C THR A 1039 -1.20 -11.74 -2.19
N ARG A 1040 -0.03 -11.88 -1.56
CA ARG A 1040 0.56 -13.19 -1.26
C ARG A 1040 -0.13 -13.79 -0.04
N TYR A 1041 -0.51 -15.04 -0.12
CA TYR A 1041 -0.96 -15.85 0.99
C TYR A 1041 0.03 -17.00 1.18
N THR A 1042 0.45 -17.26 2.42
CA THR A 1042 1.34 -18.37 2.78
C THR A 1042 0.70 -19.13 3.93
N CYS A 1043 0.38 -20.41 3.72
CA CYS A 1043 -0.11 -21.27 4.78
C CYS A 1043 1.05 -21.63 5.74
N LEU A 1044 0.97 -21.14 6.97
CA LEU A 1044 1.94 -21.43 8.02
C LEU A 1044 1.59 -22.72 8.75
N VAL A 1045 0.29 -22.98 8.96
CA VAL A 1045 -0.25 -24.18 9.64
C VAL A 1045 -1.51 -24.64 8.92
N ASP A 1046 -1.69 -25.95 8.77
CA ASP A 1046 -2.91 -26.59 8.29
C ASP A 1046 -3.08 -27.95 8.96
N GLU A 1047 -3.89 -27.99 10.02
CA GLU A 1047 -4.25 -29.22 10.73
C GLU A 1047 -5.49 -29.91 10.13
N VAL A 1048 -6.19 -29.25 9.20
CA VAL A 1048 -7.40 -29.78 8.54
C VAL A 1048 -7.04 -30.66 7.36
N GLY A 1049 -6.13 -30.20 6.50
CA GLY A 1049 -5.73 -30.86 5.27
C GLY A 1049 -6.22 -30.17 4.00
N MET A 1050 -6.37 -28.84 4.01
CA MET A 1050 -6.94 -28.09 2.87
C MET A 1050 -6.14 -28.32 1.57
N SER A 1051 -6.85 -28.60 0.48
CA SER A 1051 -6.24 -28.59 -0.86
C SER A 1051 -5.89 -27.15 -1.29
N PRO A 1052 -4.95 -26.97 -2.25
CA PRO A 1052 -4.62 -25.65 -2.76
C PRO A 1052 -5.83 -24.94 -3.36
N ASP A 1053 -6.69 -25.65 -4.10
CA ASP A 1053 -7.88 -25.08 -4.72
C ASP A 1053 -8.91 -24.64 -3.67
N GLU A 1054 -9.18 -25.42 -2.61
CA GLU A 1054 -10.07 -25.01 -1.52
C GLU A 1054 -9.59 -23.73 -0.83
N LEU A 1055 -8.28 -23.62 -0.55
CA LEU A 1055 -7.72 -22.45 0.13
C LEU A 1055 -7.72 -21.21 -0.78
N GLN A 1056 -7.34 -21.37 -2.04
CA GLN A 1056 -7.34 -20.30 -3.04
C GLN A 1056 -8.77 -19.80 -3.34
N ALA A 1057 -9.72 -20.73 -3.47
CA ALA A 1057 -11.14 -20.45 -3.60
C ALA A 1057 -11.72 -19.75 -2.38
N THR A 1058 -11.43 -20.24 -1.17
CA THR A 1058 -11.83 -19.63 0.11
C THR A 1058 -11.32 -18.19 0.21
N VAL A 1059 -10.06 -17.94 -0.15
CA VAL A 1059 -9.49 -16.58 -0.21
C VAL A 1059 -10.20 -15.69 -1.22
N HIS A 1060 -10.53 -16.22 -2.41
CA HIS A 1060 -11.24 -15.47 -3.45
C HIS A 1060 -12.68 -15.12 -3.03
N ALA A 1061 -13.39 -16.10 -2.44
CA ALA A 1061 -14.73 -15.96 -1.91
C ALA A 1061 -14.79 -14.93 -0.77
N LEU A 1062 -13.90 -15.04 0.23
CA LEU A 1062 -13.83 -14.11 1.36
C LEU A 1062 -13.36 -12.70 0.98
N SER A 1063 -12.76 -12.51 -0.20
CA SER A 1063 -12.51 -11.17 -0.74
C SER A 1063 -13.79 -10.48 -1.23
N HIS A 1064 -14.91 -11.19 -1.37
CA HIS A 1064 -16.20 -10.63 -1.78
C HIS A 1064 -17.16 -10.34 -0.61
N SER A 1065 -16.95 -10.88 0.60
CA SER A 1065 -17.90 -10.76 1.74
C SER A 1065 -17.93 -9.39 2.46
N PHE A 1066 -17.19 -8.40 1.97
CA PHE A 1066 -16.95 -7.11 2.62
C PHE A 1066 -18.15 -6.15 2.55
N GLN A 1067 -18.90 -6.00 3.64
CA GLN A 1067 -20.22 -5.35 3.70
C GLN A 1067 -20.24 -3.83 3.45
N ARG A 1068 -19.12 -3.19 3.12
CA ARG A 1068 -19.01 -1.72 2.95
C ARG A 1068 -19.08 -1.25 1.48
N CYS A 1069 -19.06 -2.16 0.51
CA CYS A 1069 -19.30 -1.88 -0.92
C CYS A 1069 -19.63 -3.16 -1.71
N ASN A 1070 -20.33 -3.01 -2.85
CA ASN A 1070 -20.60 -4.12 -3.78
C ASN A 1070 -19.40 -4.40 -4.72
N ARG A 1071 -18.21 -4.59 -4.16
CA ARG A 1071 -16.98 -4.90 -4.89
C ARG A 1071 -16.07 -5.82 -4.08
N ALA A 1072 -15.35 -6.71 -4.77
CA ALA A 1072 -14.30 -7.49 -4.13
C ALA A 1072 -13.12 -6.59 -3.71
N VAL A 1073 -12.47 -6.99 -2.63
CA VAL A 1073 -11.37 -6.25 -2.00
C VAL A 1073 -10.03 -6.97 -2.18
N SER A 1074 -8.92 -6.25 -1.96
CA SER A 1074 -7.56 -6.77 -2.24
C SER A 1074 -7.03 -7.84 -1.28
N VAL A 1075 -7.83 -8.22 -0.29
CA VAL A 1075 -7.52 -9.22 0.76
C VAL A 1075 -8.84 -9.78 1.29
N VAL A 1076 -8.82 -10.90 2.00
CA VAL A 1076 -10.03 -11.42 2.68
C VAL A 1076 -10.67 -10.38 3.62
N ALA A 1077 -12.00 -10.35 3.69
CA ALA A 1077 -12.74 -9.35 4.46
C ALA A 1077 -12.36 -9.27 5.97
N PRO A 1078 -12.12 -10.38 6.70
CA PRO A 1078 -11.71 -10.32 8.11
C PRO A 1078 -10.45 -9.46 8.33
N VAL A 1079 -9.40 -9.70 7.53
CA VAL A 1079 -8.17 -8.89 7.56
C VAL A 1079 -8.47 -7.42 7.24
N PHE A 1080 -9.31 -7.14 6.25
CA PHE A 1080 -9.62 -5.76 5.91
C PHE A 1080 -10.47 -5.06 7.00
N TYR A 1081 -11.21 -5.79 7.83
CA TYR A 1081 -11.81 -5.21 9.04
C TYR A 1081 -10.75 -4.90 10.10
N ALA A 1082 -9.81 -5.81 10.37
CA ALA A 1082 -8.70 -5.58 11.30
C ALA A 1082 -7.83 -4.36 10.90
N ASP A 1083 -7.44 -4.26 9.63
CA ASP A 1083 -6.81 -3.06 9.02
C ASP A 1083 -7.51 -1.75 9.41
N LEU A 1084 -8.85 -1.74 9.32
CA LEU A 1084 -9.69 -0.56 9.56
C LEU A 1084 -9.80 -0.22 11.05
N ILE A 1085 -9.91 -1.25 11.90
CA ILE A 1085 -10.02 -1.11 13.35
C ILE A 1085 -8.68 -0.62 13.92
N ALA A 1086 -7.56 -1.24 13.53
CA ALA A 1086 -6.23 -0.82 13.98
C ALA A 1086 -5.92 0.63 13.56
N ALA A 1087 -6.31 1.02 12.34
CA ALA A 1087 -6.20 2.41 11.86
C ALA A 1087 -7.14 3.38 12.62
N GLN A 1088 -8.34 2.95 13.00
CA GLN A 1088 -9.31 3.78 13.73
C GLN A 1088 -8.87 3.99 15.20
N VAL A 1089 -8.47 2.94 15.91
CA VAL A 1089 -7.92 3.00 17.27
C VAL A 1089 -6.65 3.85 17.30
N ARG A 1090 -5.76 3.68 16.32
CA ARG A 1090 -4.57 4.52 16.12
C ARG A 1090 -4.89 6.01 16.09
N SER A 1091 -5.95 6.41 15.39
CA SER A 1091 -6.31 7.83 15.27
C SER A 1091 -6.78 8.48 16.58
N TRP A 1092 -7.11 7.68 17.61
CA TRP A 1092 -7.41 8.19 18.96
C TRP A 1092 -6.13 8.40 19.78
N ILE A 1093 -5.12 7.56 19.57
CA ILE A 1093 -3.81 7.62 20.26
C ILE A 1093 -2.97 8.77 19.71
N ILE A 1094 -2.99 8.96 18.38
CA ILE A 1094 -2.31 10.07 17.71
C ILE A 1094 -3.28 11.26 17.65
N GLY A 1095 -3.44 11.96 18.77
CA GLY A 1095 -4.02 13.32 18.73
C GLY A 1095 -3.17 14.23 17.83
N ASP A 1096 -3.79 15.26 17.25
CA ASP A 1096 -3.20 16.13 16.21
C ASP A 1096 -2.08 17.05 16.72
N SER A 1097 -0.96 16.41 17.05
CA SER A 1097 0.36 17.00 17.26
C SER A 1097 0.99 17.34 15.90
N SER A 1098 0.23 18.03 15.04
CA SER A 1098 0.61 18.39 13.68
C SER A 1098 1.84 19.32 13.62
N ASP A 1099 2.15 20.04 14.71
CA ASP A 1099 3.38 20.81 14.87
C ASP A 1099 4.55 20.03 15.55
N ALA A 1100 4.31 18.80 16.03
CA ALA A 1100 5.36 17.86 16.47
C ALA A 1100 6.02 17.17 15.26
N GLY A 1101 6.49 17.99 14.31
CA GLY A 1101 6.95 17.55 13.01
C GLY A 1101 8.02 16.45 13.08
N SER A 1102 7.74 15.32 12.39
CA SER A 1102 8.59 14.13 12.32
C SER A 1102 10.09 14.48 12.24
N SER A 1103 10.83 14.03 13.25
CA SER A 1103 12.17 14.51 13.57
C SER A 1103 13.23 13.83 12.69
N THR A 1104 13.57 14.50 11.58
CA THR A 1104 14.46 14.01 10.53
C THR A 1104 15.93 13.89 10.97
N GLY A 1105 16.21 12.91 11.83
CA GLY A 1105 17.54 12.60 12.36
C GLY A 1105 17.83 13.31 13.68
N THR A 1106 17.72 12.54 14.77
CA THR A 1106 17.69 12.96 16.18
C THR A 1106 16.57 13.94 16.56
N ALA A 1107 15.39 13.40 16.85
CA ALA A 1107 14.98 13.50 18.25
C ALA A 1107 16.04 12.84 19.14
N ALA A 1108 16.29 13.37 20.34
CA ALA A 1108 16.74 12.47 21.41
C ALA A 1108 15.69 11.35 21.44
N ALA A 1109 16.09 10.10 21.17
CA ALA A 1109 15.12 9.01 21.01
C ALA A 1109 14.26 8.99 22.27
N ALA A 1110 12.95 9.18 22.11
CA ALA A 1110 12.03 9.50 23.21
C ALA A 1110 12.35 8.60 24.40
N SER A 1111 12.60 9.16 25.60
CA SER A 1111 13.23 8.39 26.67
C SER A 1111 12.40 7.14 26.98
N ALA A 1112 13.00 6.11 27.58
CA ALA A 1112 12.24 4.93 28.01
C ALA A 1112 11.05 5.32 28.91
N SER A 1113 11.19 6.40 29.69
CA SER A 1113 10.08 7.04 30.42
C SER A 1113 9.02 7.67 29.50
N THR A 1114 9.38 8.47 28.48
CA THR A 1114 8.41 9.01 27.51
C THR A 1114 7.69 7.90 26.74
N ARG A 1115 8.39 6.87 26.24
CA ARG A 1115 7.77 5.73 25.55
C ARG A 1115 6.83 4.94 26.46
N ARG A 1116 7.17 4.80 27.74
CA ARG A 1116 6.30 4.14 28.73
C ARG A 1116 5.07 4.99 29.07
N ALA A 1117 5.21 6.31 29.14
CA ALA A 1117 4.08 7.23 29.31
C ALA A 1117 3.15 7.22 28.08
N ASP A 1118 3.71 7.29 26.87
CA ASP A 1118 2.96 7.14 25.60
C ASP A 1118 2.20 5.81 25.56
N LEU A 1119 2.82 4.71 25.99
CA LEU A 1119 2.18 3.39 26.06
C LEU A 1119 1.01 3.36 27.05
N VAL A 1120 1.21 3.85 28.28
CA VAL A 1120 0.15 3.87 29.30
C VAL A 1120 -1.01 4.77 28.89
N GLY A 1121 -0.74 5.97 28.36
CA GLY A 1121 -1.78 6.87 27.86
C GLY A 1121 -2.57 6.26 26.69
N ALA A 1122 -1.88 5.59 25.76
CA ALA A 1122 -2.53 4.86 24.67
C ALA A 1122 -3.41 3.72 25.19
N GLN A 1123 -2.93 2.94 26.16
CA GLN A 1123 -3.70 1.86 26.79
C GLN A 1123 -4.92 2.39 27.56
N GLN A 1124 -4.81 3.53 28.25
CA GLN A 1124 -5.94 4.22 28.90
C GLN A 1124 -6.99 4.71 27.90
N ILE A 1125 -6.58 5.22 26.73
CA ILE A 1125 -7.48 5.61 25.63
C ILE A 1125 -8.24 4.40 25.06
N LEU A 1126 -7.63 3.21 25.02
CA LEU A 1126 -8.34 2.00 24.61
C LEU A 1126 -9.28 1.50 25.72
N ALA A 1127 -8.81 1.42 26.95
CA ALA A 1127 -9.59 0.93 28.09
C ALA A 1127 -10.84 1.80 28.35
N SER A 1128 -10.76 3.12 28.15
CA SER A 1128 -11.93 4.00 28.28
C SER A 1128 -13.08 3.64 27.33
N THR A 1129 -12.79 2.92 26.24
CA THR A 1129 -13.81 2.46 25.27
C THR A 1129 -14.44 1.10 25.59
N GLU A 1130 -13.95 0.37 26.59
CA GLU A 1130 -14.47 -0.95 26.98
C GLU A 1130 -15.95 -0.87 27.41
N ASN A 1131 -16.28 0.04 28.35
CA ASN A 1131 -17.66 0.33 28.77
C ASN A 1131 -18.65 0.62 27.61
N GLY A 1132 -18.16 1.14 26.48
CA GLY A 1132 -18.97 1.40 25.29
C GLY A 1132 -19.14 0.17 24.38
N ARG A 1133 -18.16 -0.73 24.34
CA ARG A 1133 -18.22 -2.03 23.63
C ARG A 1133 -18.99 -3.11 24.39
N ASP A 1134 -19.01 -3.00 25.72
CA ASP A 1134 -19.72 -3.91 26.63
C ASP A 1134 -21.13 -3.38 27.00
N ALA A 1135 -21.52 -2.22 26.48
CA ALA A 1135 -22.84 -1.64 26.69
C ALA A 1135 -23.96 -2.60 26.22
N PRO A 1136 -25.12 -2.68 26.92
CA PRO A 1136 -26.22 -3.59 26.56
C PRO A 1136 -26.75 -3.42 25.12
N TRP A 1137 -26.56 -2.27 24.49
CA TRP A 1137 -26.94 -2.05 23.08
C TRP A 1137 -26.07 -2.83 22.07
N PHE A 1138 -24.85 -3.23 22.47
CA PHE A 1138 -24.01 -4.25 21.81
C PHE A 1138 -24.16 -5.64 22.46
N SER A 1139 -24.54 -5.69 23.73
CA SER A 1139 -24.63 -6.90 24.56
C SER A 1139 -26.07 -7.20 25.02
N LEU A 1140 -26.96 -7.52 24.08
CA LEU A 1140 -28.32 -7.98 24.39
C LEU A 1140 -28.83 -9.07 23.45
N SER A 1141 -29.47 -10.06 24.06
CA SER A 1141 -30.35 -11.09 23.47
C SER A 1141 -29.80 -11.89 22.29
N SER A 1142 -29.53 -13.17 22.57
CA SER A 1142 -29.45 -14.34 21.69
C SER A 1142 -29.45 -14.13 20.16
N PRO A 1143 -28.53 -14.76 19.41
CA PRO A 1143 -28.70 -14.95 17.97
C PRO A 1143 -29.87 -15.91 17.71
N VAL A 1144 -31.11 -15.39 17.77
CA VAL A 1144 -32.29 -15.96 17.09
C VAL A 1144 -32.14 -15.71 15.59
N LEU A 1145 -31.02 -16.20 15.05
CA LEU A 1145 -30.92 -16.53 13.64
C LEU A 1145 -31.99 -17.60 13.38
N PRO A 1146 -32.74 -17.54 12.27
CA PRO A 1146 -33.60 -18.65 11.90
C PRO A 1146 -32.73 -19.90 11.80
N ALA A 1147 -33.11 -20.95 12.51
CA ALA A 1147 -32.42 -22.23 12.43
C ALA A 1147 -32.29 -22.61 10.95
N SER A 1148 -31.11 -23.12 10.54
CA SER A 1148 -31.03 -23.79 9.25
C SER A 1148 -32.07 -24.92 9.29
N PRO A 1149 -33.01 -25.01 8.33
CA PRO A 1149 -34.01 -26.06 8.36
C PRO A 1149 -33.28 -27.39 8.39
N PRO A 1150 -33.58 -28.29 9.35
CA PRO A 1150 -32.96 -29.59 9.39
C PRO A 1150 -33.29 -30.36 8.11
N CYS A 1151 -32.45 -31.33 7.76
CA CYS A 1151 -32.81 -32.29 6.72
C CYS A 1151 -34.14 -32.95 7.12
N ARG A 1152 -35.06 -33.07 6.16
CA ARG A 1152 -36.44 -33.50 6.43
C ARG A 1152 -36.49 -34.94 6.93
N GLU A 1153 -37.02 -35.13 8.13
CA GLU A 1153 -37.88 -36.26 8.51
C GLU A 1153 -38.87 -35.77 9.60
N PRO A 1154 -40.00 -36.47 9.84
CA PRO A 1154 -41.21 -35.84 10.41
C PRO A 1154 -41.25 -35.72 11.95
N SER A 1155 -41.89 -34.65 12.43
CA SER A 1155 -42.13 -34.35 13.86
C SER A 1155 -43.16 -35.27 14.53
N PRO A 1156 -43.17 -35.34 15.88
CA PRO A 1156 -44.28 -34.70 16.62
C PRO A 1156 -43.74 -33.85 17.82
N PRO A 1157 -44.46 -33.51 18.92
CA PRO A 1157 -44.85 -32.09 19.08
C PRO A 1157 -44.54 -31.39 20.42
N SER A 1158 -44.35 -30.07 20.33
CA SER A 1158 -44.67 -29.00 21.30
C SER A 1158 -44.36 -29.14 22.81
N SER A 1159 -43.48 -28.27 23.30
CA SER A 1159 -43.69 -27.52 24.55
C SER A 1159 -43.07 -26.11 24.43
N SER A 1160 -43.52 -25.16 25.25
CA SER A 1160 -43.15 -23.73 25.13
C SER A 1160 -42.51 -23.19 26.40
N VAL A 1161 -41.33 -22.57 26.29
CA VAL A 1161 -40.59 -21.93 27.38
C VAL A 1161 -40.15 -20.52 26.95
N PRO A 1162 -40.34 -19.47 27.76
CA PRO A 1162 -39.95 -18.10 27.39
C PRO A 1162 -38.43 -17.86 27.47
N PRO A 1163 -37.88 -16.90 26.72
CA PRO A 1163 -36.45 -16.60 26.75
C PRO A 1163 -36.06 -15.86 28.04
N LEU A 1164 -35.19 -16.49 28.85
CA LEU A 1164 -34.53 -15.84 29.99
C LEU A 1164 -33.46 -14.86 29.51
N ALA A 1165 -33.51 -13.63 30.03
CA ALA A 1165 -32.44 -12.65 29.86
C ALA A 1165 -31.30 -12.95 30.84
N LEU A 1166 -30.08 -13.11 30.33
CA LEU A 1166 -28.85 -13.20 31.13
C LEU A 1166 -27.95 -12.02 30.82
N VAL A 1167 -27.56 -11.30 31.87
CA VAL A 1167 -26.59 -10.19 31.81
C VAL A 1167 -25.23 -10.76 32.21
N PHE A 1168 -24.30 -10.83 31.27
CA PHE A 1168 -22.89 -11.00 31.61
C PHE A 1168 -22.36 -9.71 32.25
N ARG A 1169 -21.62 -9.85 33.33
CA ARG A 1169 -20.70 -8.83 33.86
C ARG A 1169 -19.29 -9.44 33.89
N PRO A 1170 -18.23 -8.64 33.68
CA PRO A 1170 -16.85 -9.04 33.98
C PRO A 1170 -16.57 -9.03 35.50
#